data_AF-A0A2N9BAD7-F1
#
_entry.id   AF-A0A2N9BAD7-F1
#
_cell.length_a   1.000
_cell.length_b   1.000
_cell.length_c   1.000
_cell.angle_alpha   90.00
_cell.angle_beta   90.00
_cell.angle_gamma   90.00
#
_symmetry.space_group_name_H-M   'P 1'
#
loop_
_entity.id
_entity.type
_entity.pdbx_description
1 polymer ?
#
loop_
_entity_poly.entity_id
_entity_poly.type
_entity_poly.pdbx_seq_one_letter_code
_entity_poly.pdbx_strand_id
1 'polypeptide(L)'
;MAVLGGVRPPLAALPVLLALVAGLTVFAVGSDAERGVPEAVLSSQQHIAEDGAVALQGAVDQSVTDLRTAAADFAGAKSVPADGMLTRLNRTYPKWRGTAVVDQSTGRLLAAQGEALPLGKVNLRGLPANPPPRLVRDDSGVTRLLAFATLSRGGGQELLVASQSVKLPGISVGKQHTLGVVDRDGATLASAGPGAGTEQAKALAGTAAREAQGKGPSDTAAGGFNGPSGSLVGAAEGNTRTAVGYAAVARGLASKESPSSGLGLTVVTTVQTERHGAGTGDLRLALLAAAVLLALAAGVTAALHMLVQRPVLRLRRDAQRLGSGDLTAPVHVSRFGEPARIGAALEALRLQLRGRGGPSQETVAQPPAKACVPRGTGKSRRRLGLRTVLVVCAFALLAWPASMLLTLGSTLPHPAAVVPRLISDDQRQRTETTADRVRRGINDGYADLTHLATMIDASRSEEARKVLDRSLEQHGRYRSLYVVDGAGKILARAGDEPRTPTKVRIRPGVRQTNTSGTEPVLAAVAAQPVKGGTAASGRHYVVAEFKVQYLTGILDRPGLGSVWLVDSEHRVIASNKGFVAFGRVSDSRLRAQMKDDRTTKGSAELLLGRRDPAVAAVAPFNDKLGVAGALGWKVASIRPVFWIGLPEYEAQRRIMLVGLLGVTTGALCIGWLYLVVVRPLREVARGAEALAAGDRRTVLYPRYHDEVGSIARSLELIRQRLLRTDTPPVPGSPDGASTSSTSPSGPGPRS
;
A
#
# COMPACT_ATOMS: atom_id res chain seq x y z
N MET A 1 3.26 29.58 34.33
CA MET A 1 2.93 28.36 33.56
C MET A 1 1.64 27.74 34.07
N ALA A 2 0.50 28.05 33.43
CA ALA A 2 -0.80 27.41 33.67
C ALA A 2 -1.55 27.39 32.33
N VAL A 3 -0.96 26.78 31.30
CA VAL A 3 -1.46 26.88 29.92
C VAL A 3 -2.52 25.81 29.60
N LEU A 4 -2.63 24.76 30.44
CA LEU A 4 -3.53 23.61 30.21
C LEU A 4 -4.65 23.45 31.26
N GLY A 5 -4.64 24.26 32.33
CA GLY A 5 -5.65 24.19 33.40
C GLY A 5 -6.79 25.20 33.19
N GLY A 6 -8.03 24.78 33.42
CA GLY A 6 -9.19 25.67 33.43
C GLY A 6 -10.16 25.56 32.25
N VAL A 7 -11.22 26.39 32.28
CA VAL A 7 -12.34 26.30 31.34
C VAL A 7 -12.02 26.90 29.96
N ARG A 8 -11.03 27.79 29.88
CA ARG A 8 -10.72 28.56 28.66
C ARG A 8 -9.95 27.77 27.59
N PRO A 9 -8.87 27.03 27.91
CA PRO A 9 -8.10 26.28 26.91
C PRO A 9 -8.89 25.25 26.10
N PRO A 10 -9.70 24.35 26.71
CA PRO A 10 -10.43 23.35 25.94
C PRO A 10 -11.52 23.98 25.05
N LEU A 11 -12.08 25.11 25.47
CA LEU A 11 -13.14 25.82 24.75
C LEU A 11 -12.59 26.61 23.55
N ALA A 12 -11.33 27.07 23.63
CA ALA A 12 -10.63 27.68 22.51
C ALA A 12 -10.07 26.63 21.52
N ALA A 13 -9.62 25.48 22.01
CA ALA A 13 -9.09 24.40 21.18
C ALA A 13 -10.18 23.71 20.32
N LEU A 14 -11.39 23.55 20.86
CA LEU A 14 -12.51 22.88 20.19
C LEU A 14 -12.85 23.45 18.79
N PRO A 15 -13.10 24.76 18.61
CA PRO A 15 -13.42 25.30 17.29
C PRO A 15 -12.24 25.23 16.31
N VAL A 16 -11.00 25.37 16.79
CA VAL A 16 -9.79 25.28 15.96
C VAL A 16 -9.61 23.87 15.43
N LEU A 17 -9.70 22.86 16.29
CA LEU A 17 -9.58 21.45 15.89
C LEU A 17 -10.72 21.05 14.94
N LEU A 18 -11.96 21.45 15.21
CA LEU A 18 -13.09 21.15 14.32
C LEU A 18 -12.99 21.89 12.97
N ALA A 19 -12.44 23.10 12.93
CA ALA A 19 -12.15 23.81 11.68
C ALA A 19 -11.06 23.09 10.86
N LEU A 20 -10.04 22.53 11.51
CA LEU A 20 -9.02 21.71 10.85
C LEU A 20 -9.65 20.44 10.25
N VAL A 21 -10.54 19.75 10.99
CA VAL A 21 -11.31 18.62 10.45
C VAL A 21 -12.17 19.04 9.27
N ALA A 22 -12.83 20.20 9.32
CA ALA A 22 -13.62 20.72 8.21
C ALA A 22 -12.75 21.01 6.97
N GLY A 23 -11.57 21.62 7.14
CA GLY A 23 -10.61 21.84 6.05
C GLY A 23 -10.12 20.52 5.44
N LEU A 24 -9.77 19.54 6.27
CA LEU A 24 -9.43 18.19 5.83
C LEU A 24 -10.59 17.51 5.09
N THR A 25 -11.84 17.76 5.49
CA THR A 25 -13.03 17.23 4.81
C THR A 25 -13.11 17.77 3.39
N VAL A 26 -12.92 19.08 3.19
CA VAL A 26 -12.92 19.70 1.85
C VAL A 26 -11.78 19.17 1.00
N PHE A 27 -10.57 19.05 1.56
CA PHE A 27 -9.42 18.54 0.83
C PHE A 27 -9.58 17.06 0.45
N ALA A 28 -9.92 16.22 1.42
CA ALA A 28 -9.96 14.77 1.23
C ALA A 28 -11.12 14.32 0.34
N VAL A 29 -12.26 15.04 0.36
CA VAL A 29 -13.45 14.73 -0.46
C VAL A 29 -13.46 15.51 -1.78
N GLY A 30 -12.87 16.70 -1.84
CA GLY A 30 -12.89 17.58 -3.01
C GLY A 30 -11.76 17.39 -4.02
N SER A 31 -10.69 16.65 -3.70
CA SER A 31 -9.48 16.60 -4.53
C SER A 31 -9.52 15.66 -5.74
N ASP A 32 -10.57 14.86 -5.95
CA ASP A 32 -10.52 13.76 -6.94
C ASP A 32 -10.93 14.19 -8.37
N ALA A 33 -11.11 15.49 -8.61
CA ALA A 33 -11.58 16.02 -9.90
C ALA A 33 -10.50 16.16 -10.99
N GLU A 34 -9.19 16.11 -10.67
CA GLU A 34 -8.16 16.56 -11.63
C GLU A 34 -7.70 15.50 -12.66
N ARG A 35 -7.66 14.21 -12.30
CA ARG A 35 -7.10 13.18 -13.19
C ARG A 35 -8.11 12.62 -14.19
N GLY A 36 -9.40 12.57 -13.85
CA GLY A 36 -10.47 12.06 -14.73
C GLY A 36 -10.28 10.60 -15.20
N VAL A 37 -9.32 9.88 -14.61
CA VAL A 37 -8.99 8.47 -14.85
C VAL A 37 -8.77 7.82 -13.47
N PRO A 38 -9.40 6.68 -13.18
CA PRO A 38 -9.17 5.92 -11.95
C PRO A 38 -7.69 5.56 -11.72
N GLU A 39 -7.18 5.72 -10.50
CA GLU A 39 -5.82 5.31 -10.12
C GLU A 39 -5.60 3.79 -10.34
N ALA A 40 -6.68 3.02 -10.22
CA ALA A 40 -6.72 1.61 -10.57
C ALA A 40 -6.31 1.34 -12.03
N VAL A 41 -6.78 2.17 -12.97
CA VAL A 41 -6.42 2.04 -14.40
C VAL A 41 -4.97 2.44 -14.59
N LEU A 42 -4.53 3.55 -14.00
CA LEU A 42 -3.15 4.04 -14.10
C LEU A 42 -2.14 3.03 -13.55
N SER A 43 -2.38 2.51 -12.34
CA SER A 43 -1.56 1.45 -11.74
C SER A 43 -1.63 0.15 -12.54
N SER A 44 -2.78 -0.21 -13.11
CA SER A 44 -2.88 -1.37 -14.00
C SER A 44 -2.01 -1.21 -15.25
N GLN A 45 -2.07 -0.05 -15.91
CA GLN A 45 -1.25 0.24 -17.08
C GLN A 45 0.24 0.25 -16.74
N GLN A 46 0.64 0.83 -15.61
CA GLN A 46 2.03 0.74 -15.13
C GLN A 46 2.47 -0.72 -15.01
N HIS A 47 1.70 -1.58 -14.33
CA HIS A 47 2.06 -2.98 -14.15
C HIS A 47 2.11 -3.77 -15.48
N ILE A 48 1.22 -3.48 -16.45
CA ILE A 48 1.28 -4.08 -17.79
C ILE A 48 2.57 -3.66 -18.50
N ALA A 49 2.99 -2.39 -18.38
CA ALA A 49 4.25 -1.93 -18.93
C ALA A 49 5.45 -2.61 -18.27
N GLU A 50 5.46 -2.75 -16.93
CA GLU A 50 6.49 -3.49 -16.18
C GLU A 50 6.58 -4.94 -16.66
N ASP A 51 5.43 -5.61 -16.82
CA ASP A 51 5.33 -6.95 -17.37
C ASP A 51 5.92 -7.02 -18.80
N GLY A 52 5.63 -6.02 -19.63
CA GLY A 52 6.20 -5.90 -20.96
C GLY A 52 7.72 -5.68 -20.94
N ALA A 53 8.22 -4.83 -20.04
CA ALA A 53 9.65 -4.53 -19.91
C ALA A 53 10.45 -5.76 -19.48
N VAL A 54 9.97 -6.53 -18.51
CA VAL A 54 10.60 -7.80 -18.10
C VAL A 54 10.59 -8.82 -19.26
N ALA A 55 9.47 -8.91 -19.99
CA ALA A 55 9.38 -9.82 -21.13
C ALA A 55 10.32 -9.41 -22.28
N LEU A 56 10.48 -8.11 -22.52
CA LEU A 56 11.38 -7.55 -23.53
C LEU A 56 12.85 -7.79 -23.13
N GLN A 57 13.21 -7.52 -21.88
CA GLN A 57 14.52 -7.83 -21.30
C GLN A 57 14.88 -9.29 -21.52
N GLY A 58 14.00 -10.21 -21.11
CA GLY A 58 14.21 -11.65 -21.26
C GLY A 58 14.37 -12.07 -22.72
N ALA A 59 13.57 -11.51 -23.64
CA ALA A 59 13.68 -11.83 -25.07
C ALA A 59 15.01 -11.36 -25.69
N VAL A 60 15.50 -10.18 -25.30
CA VAL A 60 16.79 -9.66 -25.78
C VAL A 60 17.95 -10.46 -25.19
N ASP A 61 17.94 -10.68 -23.88
CA ASP A 61 18.98 -11.43 -23.17
C ASP A 61 19.08 -12.87 -23.66
N GLN A 62 17.94 -13.52 -23.92
CA GLN A 62 17.90 -14.86 -24.52
C GLN A 62 18.51 -14.84 -25.92
N SER A 63 18.18 -13.85 -26.76
CA SER A 63 18.74 -13.77 -28.11
C SER A 63 20.27 -13.61 -28.09
N VAL A 64 20.81 -12.79 -27.18
CA VAL A 64 22.25 -12.63 -26.96
C VAL A 64 22.88 -13.93 -26.46
N THR A 65 22.23 -14.60 -25.50
CA THR A 65 22.73 -15.86 -24.93
C THR A 65 22.79 -16.95 -25.99
N ASP A 66 21.73 -17.15 -26.77
CA ASP A 66 21.69 -18.13 -27.84
C ASP A 66 22.78 -17.88 -28.90
N LEU A 67 23.05 -16.61 -29.22
CA LEU A 67 24.12 -16.26 -30.17
C LEU A 67 25.51 -16.63 -29.61
N ARG A 68 25.74 -16.38 -28.32
CA ARG A 68 26.99 -16.71 -27.64
C ARG A 68 27.19 -18.23 -27.51
N THR A 69 26.13 -18.97 -27.21
CA THR A 69 26.16 -20.44 -27.19
C THR A 69 26.52 -20.97 -28.57
N ALA A 70 25.83 -20.49 -29.62
CA ALA A 70 26.14 -20.90 -30.98
C ALA A 70 27.60 -20.57 -31.36
N ALA A 71 28.10 -19.38 -30.98
CA ALA A 71 29.49 -19.02 -31.22
C ALA A 71 30.48 -19.97 -30.52
N ALA A 72 30.18 -20.40 -29.29
CA ALA A 72 31.00 -21.36 -28.55
C ALA A 72 31.03 -22.74 -29.22
N ASP A 73 29.90 -23.21 -29.78
CA ASP A 73 29.83 -24.48 -30.51
C ASP A 73 30.74 -24.49 -31.74
N PHE A 74 30.89 -23.33 -32.39
CA PHE A 74 31.77 -23.18 -33.56
C PHE A 74 33.23 -22.97 -33.21
N ALA A 75 33.56 -22.55 -31.98
CA ALA A 75 34.94 -22.35 -31.52
C ALA A 75 35.74 -23.67 -31.42
N GLY A 76 35.06 -24.82 -31.25
CA GLY A 76 35.70 -26.15 -31.13
C GLY A 76 35.77 -26.98 -32.41
N ALA A 77 35.13 -26.54 -33.51
CA ALA A 77 35.07 -27.32 -34.76
C ALA A 77 36.30 -27.07 -35.66
N LYS A 78 36.87 -28.12 -36.27
CA LYS A 78 37.92 -28.00 -37.30
C LYS A 78 37.46 -27.02 -38.38
N SER A 79 38.17 -25.89 -38.49
CA SER A 79 38.07 -24.80 -39.49
C SER A 79 36.89 -24.88 -40.46
N VAL A 80 35.67 -24.61 -39.97
CA VAL A 80 34.52 -24.36 -40.85
C VAL A 80 34.68 -22.93 -41.39
N PRO A 81 34.62 -22.71 -42.72
CA PRO A 81 34.62 -21.36 -43.29
C PRO A 81 33.44 -20.53 -42.77
N ALA A 82 33.60 -19.20 -42.70
CA ALA A 82 32.61 -18.30 -42.12
C ALA A 82 31.22 -18.43 -42.77
N ASP A 83 31.14 -18.59 -44.10
CA ASP A 83 29.87 -18.82 -44.81
C ASP A 83 29.18 -20.15 -44.45
N GLY A 84 29.97 -21.21 -44.28
CA GLY A 84 29.47 -22.52 -43.88
C GLY A 84 28.94 -22.53 -42.44
N MET A 85 29.54 -21.72 -41.57
CA MET A 85 29.06 -21.49 -40.21
C MET A 85 27.73 -20.73 -40.20
N LEU A 86 27.64 -19.61 -40.92
CA LEU A 86 26.39 -18.83 -41.01
C LEU A 86 25.24 -19.68 -41.57
N THR A 87 25.54 -20.54 -42.55
CA THR A 87 24.54 -21.44 -43.14
C THR A 87 24.01 -22.45 -42.12
N ARG A 88 24.89 -23.02 -41.29
CA ARG A 88 24.47 -23.91 -40.18
C ARG A 88 23.71 -23.13 -39.11
N LEU A 89 24.19 -21.95 -38.73
CA LEU A 89 23.57 -21.09 -37.74
C LEU A 89 22.12 -20.75 -38.13
N ASN A 90 21.89 -20.32 -39.37
CA ASN A 90 20.56 -19.95 -39.85
C ASN A 90 19.61 -21.16 -39.96
N ARG A 91 20.15 -22.35 -40.30
CA ARG A 91 19.37 -23.60 -40.30
C ARG A 91 18.97 -24.05 -38.89
N THR A 92 19.84 -23.86 -37.91
CA THR A 92 19.58 -24.22 -36.51
C THR A 92 18.72 -23.17 -35.80
N TYR A 93 18.89 -21.89 -36.13
CA TYR A 93 18.24 -20.76 -35.47
C TYR A 93 17.63 -19.78 -36.49
N PRO A 94 16.42 -20.06 -37.03
CA PRO A 94 15.78 -19.23 -38.06
C PRO A 94 15.20 -17.89 -37.54
N LYS A 95 15.69 -17.39 -36.39
CA LYS A 95 15.11 -16.23 -35.69
C LYS A 95 15.79 -14.90 -36.02
N TRP A 96 17.01 -14.93 -36.53
CA TRP A 96 17.76 -13.74 -36.92
C TRP A 96 17.49 -13.39 -38.38
N ARG A 97 17.38 -12.10 -38.68
CA ARG A 97 17.10 -11.64 -40.05
C ARG A 97 18.37 -11.56 -40.91
N GLY A 98 19.48 -11.20 -40.28
CA GLY A 98 20.79 -11.14 -40.91
C GLY A 98 21.86 -11.55 -39.91
N THR A 99 22.90 -12.21 -40.40
CA THR A 99 24.05 -12.65 -39.60
C THR A 99 25.34 -12.35 -40.36
N ALA A 100 26.40 -11.98 -39.65
CA ALA A 100 27.68 -11.66 -40.24
C ALA A 100 28.84 -12.07 -39.32
N VAL A 101 29.98 -12.36 -39.93
CA VAL A 101 31.25 -12.58 -39.23
C VAL A 101 32.19 -11.46 -39.63
N VAL A 102 32.78 -10.80 -38.63
CA VAL A 102 33.66 -9.66 -38.82
C VAL A 102 34.99 -9.93 -38.13
N ASP A 103 36.10 -9.58 -38.76
CA ASP A 103 37.40 -9.58 -38.10
C ASP A 103 37.46 -8.44 -37.07
N GLN A 104 37.70 -8.75 -35.79
CA GLN A 104 37.63 -7.77 -34.70
C GLN A 104 38.81 -6.79 -34.69
N SER A 105 39.94 -7.17 -35.28
CA SER A 105 41.16 -6.35 -35.34
C SER A 105 41.06 -5.28 -36.44
N THR A 106 40.54 -5.67 -37.61
CA THR A 106 40.45 -4.80 -38.79
C THR A 106 39.07 -4.17 -38.96
N GLY A 107 38.03 -4.75 -38.35
CA GLY A 107 36.63 -4.41 -38.58
C GLY A 107 36.11 -4.85 -39.95
N ARG A 108 36.86 -5.70 -40.67
CA ARG A 108 36.52 -6.13 -42.03
C ARG A 108 35.48 -7.25 -41.99
N LEU A 109 34.44 -7.11 -42.82
CA LEU A 109 33.44 -8.15 -43.02
C LEU A 109 34.09 -9.39 -43.68
N LEU A 110 33.97 -10.55 -43.05
CA LEU A 110 34.48 -11.82 -43.56
C LEU A 110 33.40 -12.62 -44.30
N ALA A 111 32.17 -12.60 -43.77
CA ALA A 111 31.01 -13.27 -44.34
C ALA A 111 29.71 -12.59 -43.87
N ALA A 112 28.66 -12.64 -44.68
CA ALA A 112 27.31 -12.19 -44.31
C ALA A 112 26.24 -13.06 -44.97
N GLN A 113 25.12 -13.24 -44.27
CA GLN A 113 23.97 -14.00 -44.77
C GLN A 113 22.66 -13.40 -44.25
N GLY A 114 21.64 -13.38 -45.12
CA GLY A 114 20.33 -12.79 -44.82
C GLY A 114 20.28 -11.30 -45.15
N GLU A 115 19.54 -10.53 -44.34
CA GLU A 115 19.40 -9.08 -44.51
C GLU A 115 20.72 -8.33 -44.25
N ALA A 116 21.00 -7.29 -45.04
CA ALA A 116 22.19 -6.47 -44.88
C ALA A 116 22.26 -5.81 -43.50
N LEU A 117 23.38 -6.00 -42.79
CA LEU A 117 23.57 -5.43 -41.45
C LEU A 117 24.14 -4.00 -41.56
N PRO A 118 23.65 -3.03 -40.78
CA PRO A 118 24.17 -1.65 -40.78
C PRO A 118 25.51 -1.53 -40.00
N LEU A 119 26.51 -2.34 -40.38
CA LEU A 119 27.80 -2.45 -39.69
C LEU A 119 28.63 -1.16 -39.81
N GLY A 120 28.46 -0.39 -40.89
CA GLY A 120 29.18 0.87 -41.11
C GLY A 120 28.87 1.96 -40.09
N LYS A 121 27.78 1.82 -39.31
CA LYS A 121 27.39 2.77 -38.26
C LYS A 121 27.91 2.38 -36.87
N VAL A 122 28.61 1.25 -36.75
CA VAL A 122 29.16 0.77 -35.48
C VAL A 122 30.67 0.63 -35.61
N ASN A 123 31.42 1.20 -34.67
CA ASN A 123 32.85 0.92 -34.58
C ASN A 123 33.04 -0.49 -33.99
N LEU A 124 33.41 -1.44 -34.85
CA LEU A 124 33.63 -2.84 -34.50
C LEU A 124 35.08 -3.13 -34.07
N ARG A 125 35.99 -2.18 -34.25
CA ARG A 125 37.42 -2.36 -33.94
C ARG A 125 37.66 -2.29 -32.44
N GLY A 126 38.42 -3.26 -31.91
CA GLY A 126 38.86 -3.24 -30.52
C GLY A 126 37.73 -3.34 -29.48
N LEU A 127 36.56 -3.86 -29.87
CA LEU A 127 35.48 -4.14 -28.92
C LEU A 127 35.96 -5.15 -27.85
N PRO A 128 35.45 -5.09 -26.61
CA PRO A 128 35.75 -6.10 -25.60
C PRO A 128 35.17 -7.47 -26.01
N ALA A 129 35.64 -8.54 -25.38
CA ALA A 129 35.06 -9.86 -25.59
C ALA A 129 33.57 -9.87 -25.24
N ASN A 130 32.74 -10.45 -26.12
CA ASN A 130 31.27 -10.47 -26.01
C ASN A 130 30.62 -9.10 -25.73
N PRO A 131 30.74 -8.11 -26.65
CA PRO A 131 30.24 -6.77 -26.40
C PRO A 131 28.71 -6.72 -26.21
N PRO A 132 28.17 -5.70 -25.52
CA PRO A 132 26.74 -5.57 -25.28
C PRO A 132 25.98 -5.30 -26.59
N PRO A 133 24.70 -5.71 -26.67
CA PRO A 133 23.87 -5.43 -27.84
C PRO A 133 23.69 -3.93 -28.07
N ARG A 134 23.40 -3.53 -29.32
CA ARG A 134 23.20 -2.13 -29.72
C ARG A 134 21.99 -1.93 -30.61
N LEU A 135 21.31 -0.81 -30.46
CA LEU A 135 20.30 -0.34 -31.41
C LEU A 135 20.99 0.49 -32.49
N VAL A 136 20.74 0.16 -33.75
CA VAL A 136 21.31 0.86 -34.91
C VAL A 136 20.21 1.15 -35.90
N ARG A 137 20.08 2.42 -36.28
CA ARG A 137 19.12 2.84 -37.29
C ARG A 137 19.72 2.69 -38.68
N ASP A 138 19.10 1.89 -39.54
CA ASP A 138 19.52 1.73 -40.93
C ASP A 138 19.21 3.00 -41.75
N ASP A 139 19.67 3.05 -43.00
CA ASP A 139 19.45 4.19 -43.90
C ASP A 139 18.00 4.31 -44.36
N SER A 140 17.22 3.23 -44.24
CA SER A 140 15.77 3.24 -44.45
C SER A 140 14.99 3.81 -43.26
N GLY A 141 15.69 4.17 -42.17
CA GLY A 141 15.09 4.73 -40.97
C GLY A 141 14.51 3.69 -40.01
N VAL A 142 14.72 2.39 -40.24
CA VAL A 142 14.29 1.29 -39.37
C VAL A 142 15.39 0.97 -38.35
N THR A 143 15.03 0.89 -37.07
CA THR A 143 15.97 0.54 -36.01
C THR A 143 16.10 -0.97 -35.86
N ARG A 144 17.34 -1.47 -35.89
CA ARG A 144 17.70 -2.88 -35.72
C ARG A 144 18.44 -3.07 -34.41
N LEU A 145 18.19 -4.21 -33.76
CA LEU A 145 18.94 -4.66 -32.61
C LEU A 145 20.05 -5.60 -33.08
N LEU A 146 21.30 -5.18 -32.88
CA LEU A 146 22.48 -5.96 -33.16
C LEU A 146 22.95 -6.67 -31.89
N ALA A 147 23.06 -7.99 -31.93
CA ALA A 147 23.65 -8.82 -30.90
C ALA A 147 25.03 -9.30 -31.35
N PHE A 148 25.95 -9.46 -30.39
CA PHE A 148 27.35 -9.77 -30.65
C PHE A 148 27.82 -10.96 -29.83
N ALA A 149 28.67 -11.80 -30.43
CA ALA A 149 29.38 -12.89 -29.76
C ALA A 149 30.79 -13.01 -30.31
N THR A 150 31.78 -13.20 -29.43
CA THR A 150 33.16 -13.43 -29.86
C THR A 150 33.42 -14.88 -30.24
N LEU A 151 34.11 -15.05 -31.37
CA LEU A 151 34.61 -16.30 -31.90
C LEU A 151 36.13 -16.30 -31.78
N SER A 152 36.70 -17.29 -31.07
CA SER A 152 38.15 -17.48 -31.02
C SER A 152 38.55 -18.59 -31.98
N ARG A 153 39.23 -18.24 -33.08
CA ARG A 153 39.62 -19.20 -34.13
C ARG A 153 41.05 -18.94 -34.62
N GLY A 154 41.88 -19.99 -34.59
CA GLY A 154 43.19 -20.00 -35.27
C GLY A 154 44.13 -18.84 -34.95
N GLY A 155 44.13 -18.33 -33.71
CA GLY A 155 45.00 -17.22 -33.27
C GLY A 155 44.45 -15.80 -33.47
N GLY A 156 43.31 -15.63 -34.17
CA GLY A 156 42.61 -14.35 -34.32
C GLY A 156 41.28 -14.31 -33.56
N GLN A 157 40.80 -13.11 -33.20
CA GLN A 157 39.44 -12.92 -32.68
C GLN A 157 38.51 -12.40 -33.79
N GLU A 158 37.44 -13.15 -34.02
CA GLU A 158 36.35 -12.83 -34.94
C GLU A 158 35.10 -12.49 -34.12
N LEU A 159 34.20 -11.71 -34.71
CA LEU A 159 32.96 -11.28 -34.09
C LEU A 159 31.77 -11.77 -34.91
N LEU A 160 30.94 -12.60 -34.30
CA LEU A 160 29.64 -12.98 -34.84
C LEU A 160 28.63 -11.90 -34.48
N VAL A 161 28.00 -11.34 -35.50
CA VAL A 161 26.97 -10.29 -35.38
C VAL A 161 25.66 -10.84 -35.91
N ALA A 162 24.58 -10.70 -35.14
CA ALA A 162 23.24 -11.03 -35.59
C ALA A 162 22.33 -9.81 -35.49
N SER A 163 21.54 -9.59 -36.53
CA SER A 163 20.53 -8.53 -36.62
C SER A 163 19.14 -9.10 -36.41
N GLN A 164 18.36 -8.43 -35.56
CA GLN A 164 16.95 -8.70 -35.37
C GLN A 164 16.16 -7.41 -35.25
N SER A 165 14.90 -7.44 -35.66
CA SER A 165 13.96 -6.35 -35.35
C SER A 165 13.55 -6.45 -33.89
N VAL A 166 13.41 -5.30 -33.21
CA VAL A 166 12.82 -5.26 -31.88
C VAL A 166 11.37 -5.70 -32.01
N LYS A 167 11.04 -6.84 -31.42
CA LYS A 167 9.67 -7.35 -31.40
C LYS A 167 8.97 -6.83 -30.15
N LEU A 168 7.65 -6.67 -30.24
CA LEU A 168 6.85 -6.44 -29.05
C LEU A 168 7.01 -7.61 -28.08
N PRO A 169 7.02 -7.34 -26.77
CA PRO A 169 7.05 -8.41 -25.78
C PRO A 169 5.86 -9.35 -26.01
N GLY A 170 6.08 -10.66 -25.80
CA GLY A 170 5.05 -11.69 -25.93
C GLY A 170 4.04 -11.66 -24.79
N ILE A 171 3.48 -10.48 -24.52
CA ILE A 171 2.31 -10.25 -23.68
C ILE A 171 1.10 -10.17 -24.60
N SER A 172 0.01 -10.84 -24.26
CA SER A 172 -1.24 -10.69 -25.00
C SER A 172 -1.67 -9.23 -24.89
N VAL A 173 -1.86 -8.53 -26.01
CA VAL A 173 -2.36 -7.14 -26.00
C VAL A 173 -3.87 -7.22 -26.21
N GLY A 174 -4.66 -6.93 -25.17
CA GLY A 174 -6.11 -6.89 -25.25
C GLY A 174 -6.59 -5.91 -26.32
N LYS A 175 -7.83 -6.09 -26.80
CA LYS A 175 -8.38 -5.30 -27.92
C LYS A 175 -8.43 -3.79 -27.67
N GLN A 176 -8.34 -3.36 -26.40
CA GLN A 176 -8.42 -1.96 -25.98
C GLN A 176 -7.05 -1.32 -25.70
N HIS A 177 -5.97 -2.11 -25.70
CA HIS A 177 -4.64 -1.62 -25.35
C HIS A 177 -3.80 -1.41 -26.60
N THR A 178 -3.04 -0.34 -26.60
CA THR A 178 -1.89 -0.19 -27.48
C THR A 178 -0.63 -0.44 -26.68
N LEU A 179 0.29 -1.22 -27.25
CA LEU A 179 1.60 -1.50 -26.68
C LEU A 179 2.66 -0.99 -27.63
N GLY A 180 3.62 -0.24 -27.11
CA GLY A 180 4.77 0.28 -27.83
C GLY A 180 6.07 -0.03 -27.12
N VAL A 181 7.14 -0.24 -27.89
CA VAL A 181 8.51 -0.20 -27.42
C VAL A 181 9.16 1.02 -28.03
N VAL A 182 9.72 1.88 -27.18
CA VAL A 182 10.42 3.09 -27.59
C VAL A 182 11.87 3.07 -27.12
N ASP A 183 12.73 3.76 -27.86
CA ASP A 183 14.10 4.00 -27.42
C ASP A 183 14.19 5.19 -26.44
N ARG A 184 15.43 5.53 -26.08
CA ARG A 184 15.75 6.65 -25.18
C ARG A 184 15.29 8.00 -25.72
N ASP A 185 15.23 8.17 -27.03
CA ASP A 185 14.86 9.44 -27.64
C ASP A 185 13.33 9.55 -27.82
N GLY A 186 12.60 8.51 -27.43
CA GLY A 186 11.16 8.42 -27.59
C GLY A 186 10.73 7.94 -28.97
N ALA A 187 11.65 7.46 -29.81
CA ALA A 187 11.30 6.93 -31.12
C ALA A 187 10.70 5.53 -30.99
N THR A 188 9.54 5.33 -31.61
CA THR A 188 8.84 4.06 -31.60
C THR A 188 9.57 3.02 -32.44
N LEU A 189 10.06 1.96 -31.79
CA LEU A 189 10.73 0.83 -32.43
C LEU A 189 9.75 -0.25 -32.88
N ALA A 190 8.70 -0.47 -32.08
CA ALA A 190 7.63 -1.40 -32.38
C ALA A 190 6.33 -0.93 -31.70
N SER A 191 5.18 -1.16 -32.34
CA SER A 191 3.87 -0.83 -31.77
C SER A 191 2.80 -1.79 -32.29
N ALA A 192 1.82 -2.15 -31.45
CA ALA A 192 0.61 -2.86 -31.87
C ALA A 192 -0.59 -2.43 -31.02
N GLY A 193 -1.79 -2.69 -31.54
CA GLY A 193 -3.05 -2.28 -30.94
C GLY A 193 -3.75 -1.18 -31.74
N PRO A 194 -4.98 -0.80 -31.34
CA PRO A 194 -5.85 0.07 -32.12
C PRO A 194 -5.32 1.51 -32.28
N GLY A 195 -4.46 1.99 -31.37
CA GLY A 195 -3.84 3.33 -31.44
C GLY A 195 -2.41 3.33 -31.99
N ALA A 196 -1.92 2.20 -32.48
CA ALA A 196 -0.54 2.06 -32.94
C ALA A 196 -0.23 3.02 -34.11
N GLY A 197 0.86 3.76 -34.00
CA GLY A 197 1.33 4.67 -35.06
C GLY A 197 0.64 6.04 -35.14
N THR A 198 -0.36 6.31 -34.30
CA THR A 198 -0.99 7.64 -34.19
C THR A 198 -0.02 8.68 -33.65
N GLU A 199 -0.15 9.95 -34.07
CA GLU A 199 0.69 11.05 -33.57
C GLU A 199 0.56 11.26 -32.07
N GLN A 200 -0.64 11.05 -31.52
CA GLN A 200 -0.89 11.11 -30.08
C GLN A 200 -0.13 10.00 -29.33
N ALA A 201 -0.14 8.76 -29.84
CA ALA A 201 0.63 7.67 -29.24
C ALA A 201 2.14 7.94 -29.29
N LYS A 202 2.65 8.51 -30.39
CA LYS A 202 4.07 8.91 -30.51
C LYS A 202 4.43 10.00 -29.49
N ALA A 203 3.61 11.04 -29.37
CA ALA A 203 3.84 12.12 -28.42
C ALA A 203 3.83 11.61 -26.97
N LEU A 204 2.85 10.78 -26.60
CA LEU A 204 2.77 10.17 -25.26
C LEU A 204 3.95 9.23 -24.98
N ALA A 205 4.37 8.45 -25.98
CA ALA A 205 5.51 7.56 -25.83
C ALA A 205 6.83 8.33 -25.66
N GLY A 206 7.00 9.47 -26.34
CA GLY A 206 8.14 10.36 -26.15
C GLY A 206 8.17 11.04 -24.77
N THR A 207 7.01 11.36 -24.19
CA THR A 207 6.93 11.86 -22.81
C THR A 207 7.24 10.74 -21.80
N ALA A 208 6.69 9.54 -22.02
CA ALA A 208 6.94 8.38 -21.18
C ALA A 208 8.43 7.97 -21.17
N ALA A 209 9.11 7.99 -22.31
CA ALA A 209 10.54 7.71 -22.40
C ALA A 209 11.39 8.70 -21.59
N ARG A 210 11.04 9.99 -21.64
CA ARG A 210 11.73 11.05 -20.87
C ARG A 210 11.50 10.91 -19.37
N GLU A 211 10.26 10.66 -18.96
CA GLU A 211 9.92 10.40 -17.56
C GLU A 211 10.65 9.18 -16.99
N ALA A 212 10.77 8.11 -17.78
CA ALA A 212 11.49 6.90 -17.39
C ALA A 212 13.01 7.12 -17.21
N GLN A 213 13.60 8.15 -17.83
CA GLN A 213 15.01 8.48 -17.66
C GLN A 213 15.31 9.29 -16.40
N GLY A 214 14.35 10.13 -15.97
CA GLY A 214 14.52 11.02 -14.82
C GLY A 214 14.21 10.37 -13.47
N LYS A 215 13.63 9.16 -13.45
CA LYS A 215 13.18 8.50 -12.23
C LYS A 215 14.12 7.37 -11.78
N GLY A 216 14.28 7.26 -10.46
CA GLY A 216 14.91 6.10 -9.83
C GLY A 216 14.04 4.84 -9.92
N PRO A 217 14.45 3.75 -9.25
CA PRO A 217 13.62 2.55 -9.15
C PRO A 217 12.22 2.89 -8.65
N SER A 218 11.20 2.30 -9.26
CA SER A 218 9.81 2.51 -8.85
C SER A 218 9.52 2.00 -7.43
N ASP A 219 8.47 2.53 -6.78
CA ASP A 219 7.96 2.00 -5.50
C ASP A 219 7.54 0.51 -5.63
N THR A 220 7.28 0.03 -6.85
CA THR A 220 7.02 -1.38 -7.16
C THR A 220 8.28 -2.26 -7.18
N ALA A 221 9.48 -1.70 -6.94
CA ALA A 221 10.74 -2.46 -6.86
C ALA A 221 10.72 -3.55 -5.78
N ALA A 222 9.99 -3.32 -4.68
CA ALA A 222 9.78 -4.34 -3.65
C ALA A 222 9.04 -5.60 -4.17
N GLY A 223 8.34 -5.51 -5.30
CA GLY A 223 7.60 -6.62 -5.93
C GLY A 223 8.28 -7.21 -7.18
N GLY A 224 9.59 -7.01 -7.35
CA GLY A 224 10.40 -7.75 -8.33
C GLY A 224 10.67 -7.04 -9.66
N PHE A 225 10.24 -5.78 -9.85
CA PHE A 225 10.63 -4.95 -11.00
C PHE A 225 11.54 -3.79 -10.58
N ASN A 226 12.83 -3.87 -10.90
CA ASN A 226 13.83 -2.92 -10.42
C ASN A 226 14.06 -1.72 -11.37
N GLY A 227 13.28 -1.58 -12.44
CA GLY A 227 13.41 -0.49 -13.41
C GLY A 227 12.61 0.76 -13.02
N PRO A 228 12.88 1.91 -13.64
CA PRO A 228 11.98 3.05 -13.60
C PRO A 228 10.64 2.71 -14.26
N SER A 229 9.54 2.94 -13.56
CA SER A 229 8.18 2.78 -14.10
C SER A 229 7.23 3.82 -13.51
N GLY A 230 6.08 3.97 -14.15
CA GLY A 230 5.04 4.87 -13.68
C GLY A 230 3.85 4.92 -14.64
N SER A 231 2.98 5.89 -14.39
CA SER A 231 1.81 6.16 -15.22
C SER A 231 1.66 7.64 -15.51
N LEU A 232 1.07 7.96 -16.65
CA LEU A 232 0.75 9.33 -17.10
C LEU A 232 -0.69 9.38 -17.58
N VAL A 233 -1.25 10.59 -17.61
CA VAL A 233 -2.58 10.82 -18.17
C VAL A 233 -2.42 11.66 -19.44
N GLY A 234 -2.96 11.17 -20.54
CA GLY A 234 -3.00 11.88 -21.81
C GLY A 234 -4.03 13.00 -21.83
N ALA A 235 -4.01 13.77 -22.91
CA ALA A 235 -5.03 14.78 -23.19
C ALA A 235 -6.43 14.14 -23.25
N ALA A 236 -7.44 14.90 -22.83
CA ALA A 236 -8.83 14.48 -22.94
C ALA A 236 -9.30 14.64 -24.40
N GLU A 237 -10.07 13.65 -24.88
CA GLU A 237 -10.66 13.66 -26.21
C GLU A 237 -12.16 13.39 -26.07
N GLY A 238 -12.98 14.44 -26.14
CA GLY A 238 -14.41 14.35 -25.83
C GLY A 238 -14.67 13.82 -24.43
N ASN A 239 -15.34 12.65 -24.33
CA ASN A 239 -15.65 11.98 -23.07
C ASN A 239 -14.66 10.85 -22.71
N THR A 240 -13.55 10.71 -23.42
CA THR A 240 -12.51 9.73 -23.09
C THR A 240 -11.22 10.42 -22.70
N ARG A 241 -10.40 9.72 -21.92
CA ARG A 241 -9.06 10.14 -21.56
C ARG A 241 -8.12 8.95 -21.69
N THR A 242 -6.92 9.20 -22.21
CA THR A 242 -5.93 8.15 -22.40
C THR A 242 -5.15 7.94 -21.11
N ALA A 243 -5.17 6.74 -20.56
CA ALA A 243 -4.30 6.32 -19.48
C ALA A 243 -3.04 5.69 -20.08
N VAL A 244 -1.87 6.09 -19.61
CA VAL A 244 -0.58 5.62 -20.09
C VAL A 244 0.19 4.97 -18.95
N GLY A 245 0.74 3.78 -19.16
CA GLY A 245 1.71 3.15 -18.29
C GLY A 245 3.05 3.04 -19.00
N TYR A 246 4.15 3.19 -18.26
CA TYR A 246 5.49 3.04 -18.81
C TYR A 246 6.42 2.30 -17.86
N ALA A 247 7.36 1.56 -18.43
CA ALA A 247 8.42 0.89 -17.69
C ALA A 247 9.68 0.75 -18.55
N ALA A 248 10.81 1.22 -18.04
CA ALA A 248 12.11 1.08 -18.69
C ALA A 248 12.73 -0.29 -18.39
N VAL A 249 13.29 -0.93 -19.40
CA VAL A 249 14.10 -2.14 -19.23
C VAL A 249 15.27 -1.82 -18.29
N ALA A 250 15.27 -2.47 -17.13
CA ALA A 250 16.04 -2.03 -15.96
C ALA A 250 17.56 -1.96 -16.22
N ARG A 251 18.21 -0.94 -15.63
CA ARG A 251 19.65 -0.92 -15.34
C ARG A 251 19.89 -1.83 -14.13
N GLY A 252 20.42 -3.03 -14.33
CA GLY A 252 20.54 -4.02 -13.26
C GLY A 252 21.46 -3.55 -12.12
N LEU A 253 21.03 -3.71 -10.86
CA LEU A 253 21.82 -3.45 -9.64
C LEU A 253 22.52 -4.71 -9.08
N ALA A 254 22.38 -5.87 -9.72
CA ALA A 254 23.08 -7.10 -9.31
C ALA A 254 24.38 -7.30 -10.12
N SER A 255 25.36 -7.97 -9.51
CA SER A 255 26.78 -8.14 -9.92
C SER A 255 27.07 -8.81 -11.29
N LYS A 256 26.07 -8.94 -12.16
CA LYS A 256 26.22 -9.16 -13.61
C LYS A 256 25.16 -8.33 -14.32
N GLU A 257 25.54 -7.20 -14.89
CA GLU A 257 24.64 -6.38 -15.71
C GLU A 257 24.02 -7.24 -16.83
N SER A 258 22.70 -7.22 -16.93
CA SER A 258 21.98 -7.86 -18.03
C SER A 258 22.35 -7.16 -19.35
N PRO A 259 22.66 -7.88 -20.45
CA PRO A 259 23.11 -7.28 -21.70
C PRO A 259 22.16 -6.21 -22.27
N SER A 260 20.85 -6.33 -22.01
CA SER A 260 19.83 -5.41 -22.51
C SER A 260 19.71 -4.08 -21.73
N SER A 261 20.27 -3.98 -20.53
CA SER A 261 20.18 -2.80 -19.65
C SER A 261 20.72 -1.50 -20.25
N GLY A 262 21.71 -1.59 -21.14
CA GLY A 262 22.32 -0.44 -21.82
C GLY A 262 21.53 0.11 -23.01
N LEU A 263 20.47 -0.60 -23.46
CA LEU A 263 19.74 -0.25 -24.68
C LEU A 263 18.82 0.97 -24.49
N GLY A 264 18.42 1.29 -23.26
CA GLY A 264 17.51 2.41 -22.97
C GLY A 264 16.11 2.20 -23.55
N LEU A 265 15.64 0.96 -23.57
CA LEU A 265 14.30 0.59 -24.07
C LEU A 265 13.25 0.89 -23.01
N THR A 266 12.14 1.51 -23.42
CA THR A 266 10.97 1.73 -22.58
C THR A 266 9.76 1.08 -23.21
N VAL A 267 9.01 0.30 -22.43
CA VAL A 267 7.71 -0.23 -22.83
C VAL A 267 6.64 0.76 -22.40
N VAL A 268 5.76 1.10 -23.33
CA VAL A 268 4.65 2.03 -23.11
C VAL A 268 3.36 1.30 -23.44
N THR A 269 2.37 1.39 -22.55
CA THR A 269 1.02 0.91 -22.81
C THR A 269 0.04 2.06 -22.68
N THR A 270 -0.97 2.07 -23.56
CA THR A 270 -2.01 3.10 -23.53
C THR A 270 -3.38 2.45 -23.67
N VAL A 271 -4.34 2.94 -22.90
CA VAL A 271 -5.76 2.56 -23.00
C VAL A 271 -6.63 3.81 -22.97
N GLN A 272 -7.68 3.83 -23.78
CA GLN A 272 -8.70 4.86 -23.68
C GLN A 272 -9.74 4.44 -22.64
N THR A 273 -9.97 5.29 -21.65
CA THR A 273 -11.03 5.08 -20.66
C THR A 273 -12.08 6.15 -20.81
N GLU A 274 -13.35 5.78 -20.63
CA GLU A 274 -14.40 6.76 -20.40
C GLU A 274 -14.01 7.61 -19.20
N ARG A 275 -14.09 8.92 -19.39
CA ARG A 275 -13.94 9.89 -18.31
C ARG A 275 -14.98 9.50 -17.28
N HIS A 276 -14.53 9.02 -16.13
CA HIS A 276 -15.42 9.00 -14.99
C HIS A 276 -15.78 10.46 -14.76
N GLY A 277 -17.06 10.77 -14.96
CA GLY A 277 -17.60 12.10 -14.70
C GLY A 277 -17.22 12.53 -13.28
N ALA A 278 -17.41 13.80 -12.96
CA ALA A 278 -17.20 14.36 -11.62
C ALA A 278 -18.16 13.72 -10.57
N GLY A 279 -18.08 12.41 -10.39
CA GLY A 279 -18.95 11.58 -9.59
C GLY A 279 -18.24 11.22 -8.31
N THR A 280 -18.87 11.56 -7.20
CA THR A 280 -18.48 11.44 -5.77
C THR A 280 -17.66 12.58 -5.19
N GLY A 281 -16.77 13.23 -5.95
CA GLY A 281 -16.10 14.46 -5.53
C GLY A 281 -16.94 15.72 -5.77
N ASP A 282 -18.22 15.72 -5.38
CA ASP A 282 -19.03 16.92 -5.52
C ASP A 282 -18.53 17.93 -4.48
N LEU A 283 -17.68 18.85 -4.92
CA LEU A 283 -17.15 19.94 -4.09
C LEU A 283 -18.29 20.62 -3.32
N ARG A 284 -19.50 20.65 -3.88
CA ARG A 284 -20.71 21.16 -3.21
C ARG A 284 -21.11 20.32 -2.00
N LEU A 285 -21.08 18.99 -2.10
CA LEU A 285 -21.31 18.09 -0.97
C LEU A 285 -20.20 18.22 0.07
N ALA A 286 -18.94 18.32 -0.34
CA ALA A 286 -17.81 18.51 0.58
C ALA A 286 -17.90 19.85 1.33
N LEU A 287 -18.26 20.92 0.63
CA LEU A 287 -18.47 22.26 1.21
C LEU A 287 -19.68 22.30 2.13
N LEU A 288 -20.80 21.67 1.74
CA LEU A 288 -21.99 21.56 2.58
C LEU A 288 -21.66 20.76 3.85
N ALA A 289 -20.91 19.68 3.71
CA ALA A 289 -20.45 18.88 4.83
C ALA A 289 -19.56 19.67 5.80
N ALA A 290 -18.57 20.39 5.28
CA ALA A 290 -17.73 21.27 6.08
C ALA A 290 -18.55 22.40 6.74
N ALA A 291 -19.51 23.00 6.04
CA ALA A 291 -20.36 24.06 6.56
C ALA A 291 -21.24 23.58 7.73
N VAL A 292 -21.83 22.40 7.63
CA VAL A 292 -22.62 21.81 8.74
C VAL A 292 -21.74 21.54 9.96
N LEU A 293 -20.52 21.01 9.76
CA LEU A 293 -19.58 20.81 10.86
C LEU A 293 -19.19 22.12 11.54
N LEU A 294 -18.92 23.17 10.78
CA LEU A 294 -18.60 24.50 11.33
C LEU A 294 -19.79 25.10 12.08
N ALA A 295 -21.01 24.94 11.58
CA ALA A 295 -22.22 25.39 12.27
C ALA A 295 -22.42 24.65 13.60
N LEU A 296 -22.22 23.32 13.63
CA LEU A 296 -22.25 22.52 14.85
C LEU A 296 -21.16 22.94 15.83
N ALA A 297 -19.93 23.16 15.36
CA ALA A 297 -18.82 23.63 16.17
C ALA A 297 -19.12 24.99 16.83
N ALA A 298 -19.63 25.95 16.06
CA ALA A 298 -20.02 27.26 16.55
C ALA A 298 -21.16 27.16 17.59
N GLY A 299 -22.19 26.37 17.30
CA GLY A 299 -23.33 26.14 18.20
C GLY A 299 -22.91 25.50 19.53
N VAL A 300 -22.08 24.45 19.49
CA VAL A 300 -21.56 23.78 20.70
C VAL A 300 -20.65 24.70 21.50
N THR A 301 -19.76 25.45 20.83
CA THR A 301 -18.87 26.42 21.49
C THR A 301 -19.67 27.52 22.19
N ALA A 302 -20.69 28.07 21.51
CA ALA A 302 -21.58 29.08 22.09
C ALA A 302 -22.37 28.53 23.29
N ALA A 303 -22.90 27.30 23.19
CA ALA A 303 -23.60 26.63 24.29
C ALA A 303 -22.69 26.42 25.51
N LEU A 304 -21.46 25.94 25.30
CA LEU A 304 -20.49 25.74 26.38
C LEU A 304 -20.04 27.07 27.01
N HIS A 305 -19.84 28.09 26.20
CA HIS A 305 -19.49 29.43 26.68
C HIS A 305 -20.59 30.00 27.60
N MET A 306 -21.85 29.89 27.17
CA MET A 306 -23.00 30.44 27.89
C MET A 306 -23.38 29.61 29.13
N LEU A 307 -23.36 28.29 29.05
CA LEU A 307 -23.86 27.39 30.10
C LEU A 307 -22.79 26.93 31.09
N VAL A 308 -21.50 27.00 30.72
CA VAL A 308 -20.39 26.50 31.55
C VAL A 308 -19.42 27.61 31.92
N GLN A 309 -18.82 28.26 30.94
CA GLN A 309 -17.72 29.20 31.18
C GLN A 309 -18.18 30.48 31.88
N ARG A 310 -19.19 31.18 31.35
CA ARG A 310 -19.74 32.40 31.96
C ARG A 310 -20.18 32.21 33.41
N PRO A 311 -20.97 31.18 33.77
CA PRO A 311 -21.40 31.00 35.16
C PRO A 311 -20.24 30.65 36.10
N VAL A 312 -19.28 29.82 35.68
CA VAL A 312 -18.10 29.49 36.51
C VAL A 312 -17.23 30.73 36.76
N LEU A 313 -17.02 31.57 35.74
CA LEU A 313 -16.25 32.82 35.90
C LEU A 313 -16.95 33.83 36.82
N ARG A 314 -18.29 33.93 36.74
CA ARG A 314 -19.08 34.79 37.65
C ARG A 314 -19.01 34.26 39.08
N LEU A 315 -19.20 32.96 39.27
CA LEU A 315 -19.12 32.29 40.56
C LEU A 315 -17.74 32.45 41.21
N ARG A 316 -16.66 32.37 40.42
CA ARG A 316 -15.30 32.65 40.90
C ARG A 316 -15.17 34.06 41.49
N ARG A 317 -15.70 35.08 40.80
CA ARG A 317 -15.67 36.47 41.29
C ARG A 317 -16.48 36.63 42.58
N ASP A 318 -17.66 36.04 42.64
CA ASP A 318 -18.51 36.10 43.83
C ASP A 318 -17.89 35.35 45.02
N ALA A 319 -17.28 34.17 44.79
CA ALA A 319 -16.58 33.41 45.82
C ALA A 319 -15.33 34.16 46.35
N GLN A 320 -14.56 34.78 45.45
CA GLN A 320 -13.40 35.60 45.84
C GLN A 320 -13.81 36.83 46.66
N ARG A 321 -14.88 37.52 46.28
CA ARG A 321 -15.45 38.66 47.02
C ARG A 321 -15.88 38.25 48.43
N LEU A 322 -16.58 37.12 48.54
CA LEU A 322 -17.03 36.62 49.84
C LEU A 322 -15.85 36.14 50.70
N GLY A 323 -14.86 35.49 50.09
CA GLY A 323 -13.62 35.06 50.75
C GLY A 323 -12.72 36.20 51.19
N SER A 324 -12.77 37.38 50.54
CA SER A 324 -12.06 38.58 50.98
C SER A 324 -12.79 39.30 52.12
N GLY A 325 -14.10 39.08 52.29
CA GLY A 325 -14.90 39.59 53.41
C GLY A 325 -15.93 40.64 53.02
N ASP A 326 -16.11 40.89 51.73
CA ASP A 326 -17.14 41.79 51.26
C ASP A 326 -18.50 41.07 51.24
N LEU A 327 -19.28 41.36 52.29
CA LEU A 327 -20.63 40.83 52.48
C LEU A 327 -21.69 41.81 51.99
N THR A 328 -21.41 42.83 51.16
CA THR A 328 -22.40 43.89 50.84
C THR A 328 -23.43 43.45 49.80
N ALA A 329 -23.03 42.81 48.70
CA ALA A 329 -23.90 42.46 47.55
C ALA A 329 -24.24 40.94 47.41
N PRO A 330 -25.51 40.56 47.18
CA PRO A 330 -25.93 39.15 47.12
C PRO A 330 -25.15 38.35 46.05
N VAL A 331 -25.00 37.05 46.29
CA VAL A 331 -24.32 36.12 45.38
C VAL A 331 -25.25 35.77 44.22
N HIS A 332 -24.70 35.76 43.00
CA HIS A 332 -25.48 35.39 41.83
C HIS A 332 -25.71 33.89 41.79
N VAL A 333 -26.96 33.47 42.00
CA VAL A 333 -27.35 32.07 41.86
C VAL A 333 -27.68 31.79 40.39
N SER A 334 -26.89 30.94 39.74
CA SER A 334 -27.20 30.46 38.39
C SER A 334 -28.52 29.69 38.37
N ARG A 335 -29.21 29.66 37.22
CA ARG A 335 -30.50 28.97 37.09
C ARG A 335 -30.38 27.44 37.05
N PHE A 336 -29.22 26.89 36.69
CA PHE A 336 -29.04 25.45 36.43
C PHE A 336 -27.69 24.89 36.91
N GLY A 337 -27.68 23.58 37.19
CA GLY A 337 -26.47 22.77 37.38
C GLY A 337 -25.66 23.01 38.65
N GLU A 338 -24.43 22.53 38.62
CA GLU A 338 -23.42 22.61 39.67
C GLU A 338 -23.08 24.06 40.10
N PRO A 339 -23.03 25.07 39.19
CA PRO A 339 -22.88 26.47 39.59
C PRO A 339 -24.07 27.02 40.41
N ALA A 340 -25.30 26.56 40.15
CA ALA A 340 -26.47 26.96 40.93
C ALA A 340 -26.37 26.45 42.38
N ARG A 341 -25.90 25.21 42.54
CA ARG A 341 -25.66 24.57 43.85
C ARG A 341 -24.62 25.32 44.67
N ILE A 342 -23.47 25.62 44.05
CA ILE A 342 -22.41 26.39 44.71
C ILE A 342 -22.88 27.82 45.02
N GLY A 343 -23.58 28.49 44.09
CA GLY A 343 -24.09 29.85 44.31
C GLY A 343 -25.10 29.93 45.46
N ALA A 344 -26.01 28.96 45.56
CA ALA A 344 -26.96 28.88 46.68
C ALA A 344 -26.25 28.62 48.03
N ALA A 345 -25.25 27.74 48.04
CA ALA A 345 -24.43 27.47 49.23
C ALA A 345 -23.63 28.72 49.66
N LEU A 346 -23.04 29.46 48.70
CA LEU A 346 -22.34 30.71 48.97
C LEU A 346 -23.27 31.80 49.52
N GLU A 347 -24.51 31.90 49.03
CA GLU A 347 -25.49 32.85 49.59
C GLU A 347 -25.91 32.47 51.02
N ALA A 348 -26.07 31.17 51.31
CA ALA A 348 -26.32 30.69 52.67
C ALA A 348 -25.15 31.03 53.62
N LEU A 349 -23.90 30.81 53.17
CA LEU A 349 -22.70 31.14 53.93
C LEU A 349 -22.55 32.66 54.17
N ARG A 350 -22.91 33.49 53.19
CA ARG A 350 -22.96 34.96 53.34
C ARG A 350 -23.92 35.38 54.45
N LEU A 351 -25.10 34.77 54.53
CA LEU A 351 -26.10 35.07 55.55
C LEU A 351 -25.65 34.63 56.95
N GLN A 352 -24.98 33.48 57.04
CA GLN A 352 -24.37 33.00 58.29
C GLN A 352 -23.26 33.95 58.77
N LEU A 353 -22.36 34.39 57.89
CA LEU A 353 -21.29 35.35 58.21
C LEU A 353 -21.79 36.74 58.62
N ARG A 354 -23.00 37.15 58.17
CA ARG A 354 -23.67 38.38 58.63
C ARG A 354 -24.31 38.24 60.02
N GLY A 355 -24.14 37.10 60.70
CA GLY A 355 -24.71 36.84 62.03
C GLY A 355 -26.21 36.54 62.02
N ARG A 356 -26.82 36.30 60.85
CA ARG A 356 -28.28 36.11 60.71
C ARG A 356 -28.73 34.64 60.75
N GLY A 357 -27.83 33.72 61.08
CA GLY A 357 -28.13 32.29 61.20
C GLY A 357 -27.06 31.56 61.99
N GLY A 358 -27.14 31.61 63.32
CA GLY A 358 -26.41 30.68 64.19
C GLY A 358 -27.07 29.29 64.19
N PRO A 359 -26.31 28.19 64.35
CA PRO A 359 -26.89 26.86 64.51
C PRO A 359 -27.59 26.76 65.87
N SER A 360 -28.91 26.56 65.86
CA SER A 360 -29.66 26.25 67.08
C SER A 360 -29.29 24.84 67.58
N GLN A 361 -28.52 24.78 68.65
CA GLN A 361 -28.41 23.62 69.53
C GLN A 361 -28.89 24.05 70.92
N GLU A 362 -29.72 23.21 71.53
CA GLU A 362 -30.31 23.29 72.88
C GLU A 362 -31.55 24.20 73.10
N THR A 363 -32.74 23.58 73.01
CA THR A 363 -33.59 23.33 74.21
C THR A 363 -34.55 22.18 73.88
N VAL A 364 -34.51 21.12 74.68
CA VAL A 364 -35.47 20.01 74.66
C VAL A 364 -36.75 20.46 75.37
N ALA A 365 -37.84 20.61 74.62
CA ALA A 365 -39.22 20.40 75.07
C ALA A 365 -40.13 20.23 73.82
N GLN A 366 -41.18 19.43 73.97
CA GLN A 366 -42.06 18.82 72.97
C GLN A 366 -42.78 19.76 71.96
N PRO A 367 -43.39 19.20 70.89
CA PRO A 367 -43.48 19.82 69.56
C PRO A 367 -44.68 20.77 69.39
N PRO A 368 -44.51 21.83 68.59
CA PRO A 368 -45.61 22.34 67.79
C PRO A 368 -45.25 22.46 66.30
N ALA A 369 -46.19 21.96 65.50
CA ALA A 369 -46.62 22.42 64.19
C ALA A 369 -45.57 23.05 63.23
N LYS A 370 -45.20 22.25 62.22
CA LYS A 370 -45.12 22.62 60.79
C LYS A 370 -45.06 24.14 60.51
N ALA A 371 -43.91 24.76 60.77
CA ALA A 371 -43.59 26.06 60.18
C ALA A 371 -43.16 25.83 58.73
N CYS A 372 -44.11 26.03 57.82
CA CYS A 372 -43.94 26.04 56.38
C CYS A 372 -42.85 27.06 55.97
N VAL A 373 -41.66 26.56 55.67
CA VAL A 373 -40.96 27.06 54.48
C VAL A 373 -41.93 26.86 53.32
N PRO A 374 -42.17 27.85 52.42
CA PRO A 374 -43.02 27.63 51.26
C PRO A 374 -42.36 26.55 50.40
N ARG A 375 -42.80 25.32 50.63
CA ARG A 375 -42.57 24.15 49.82
C ARG A 375 -43.40 24.39 48.58
N GLY A 376 -42.85 25.18 47.67
CA GLY A 376 -43.39 25.39 46.33
C GLY A 376 -43.57 24.04 45.68
N THR A 377 -44.80 23.54 45.76
CA THR A 377 -45.38 22.47 44.97
C THR A 377 -45.49 22.96 43.52
N GLY A 378 -44.33 23.03 42.86
CA GLY A 378 -44.23 23.28 41.43
C GLY A 378 -43.33 22.21 40.86
N LYS A 379 -43.94 21.15 40.33
CA LYS A 379 -43.40 20.10 39.44
C LYS A 379 -41.88 19.99 39.44
N SER A 380 -41.37 18.84 39.88
CA SER A 380 -40.02 18.32 39.59
C SER A 380 -39.58 18.66 38.15
N ARG A 381 -39.07 19.87 37.93
CA ARG A 381 -38.34 20.25 36.73
C ARG A 381 -37.04 19.50 36.90
N ARG A 382 -36.93 18.37 36.21
CA ARG A 382 -35.70 17.58 36.08
C ARG A 382 -34.56 18.58 35.88
N ARG A 383 -33.79 18.85 36.93
CA ARG A 383 -32.73 19.86 36.88
C ARG A 383 -31.64 19.26 36.01
N LEU A 384 -31.55 19.70 34.74
CA LEU A 384 -30.47 19.29 33.85
C LEU A 384 -29.14 19.69 34.49
N GLY A 385 -28.30 18.69 34.78
CA GLY A 385 -26.96 18.92 35.30
C GLY A 385 -26.00 19.27 34.17
N LEU A 386 -24.79 19.74 34.50
CA LEU A 386 -23.74 20.02 33.52
C LEU A 386 -23.38 18.77 32.68
N ARG A 387 -23.59 17.57 33.24
CA ARG A 387 -23.51 16.30 32.52
C ARG A 387 -24.48 16.21 31.35
N THR A 388 -25.72 16.65 31.53
CA THR A 388 -26.74 16.57 30.48
C THR A 388 -26.37 17.48 29.32
N VAL A 389 -25.82 18.67 29.61
CA VAL A 389 -25.29 19.59 28.60
C VAL A 389 -24.12 18.96 27.83
N LEU A 390 -23.15 18.37 28.54
CA LEU A 390 -22.04 17.66 27.88
C LEU A 390 -22.50 16.47 27.05
N VAL A 391 -23.47 15.69 27.53
CA VAL A 391 -24.02 14.55 26.79
C VAL A 391 -24.74 15.02 25.52
N VAL A 392 -25.51 16.10 25.59
CA VAL A 392 -26.15 16.68 24.39
C VAL A 392 -25.11 17.23 23.40
N CYS A 393 -24.08 17.92 23.88
CA CYS A 393 -22.97 18.35 23.02
C CYS A 393 -22.22 17.15 22.42
N ALA A 394 -22.06 16.07 23.18
CA ALA A 394 -21.46 14.83 22.69
C ALA A 394 -22.30 14.19 21.59
N PHE A 395 -23.61 14.06 21.80
CA PHE A 395 -24.51 13.55 20.77
C PHE A 395 -24.50 14.44 19.52
N ALA A 396 -24.51 15.77 19.67
CA ALA A 396 -24.45 16.68 18.52
C ALA A 396 -23.13 16.55 17.74
N LEU A 397 -21.98 16.46 18.44
CA LEU A 397 -20.67 16.30 17.81
C LEU A 397 -20.43 14.91 17.23
N LEU A 398 -21.05 13.87 17.78
CA LEU A 398 -20.94 12.49 17.29
C LEU A 398 -21.98 12.16 16.21
N ALA A 399 -23.12 12.85 16.19
CA ALA A 399 -24.16 12.66 15.17
C ALA A 399 -23.63 12.96 13.77
N TRP A 400 -22.79 13.99 13.63
CA TRP A 400 -22.17 14.37 12.35
C TRP A 400 -21.25 13.28 11.75
N PRO A 401 -20.19 12.81 12.45
CA PRO A 401 -19.34 11.75 11.92
C PRO A 401 -20.09 10.42 11.82
N ALA A 402 -21.05 10.15 12.70
CA ALA A 402 -21.91 8.96 12.59
C ALA A 402 -22.79 9.04 11.33
N SER A 403 -23.37 10.20 11.01
CA SER A 403 -24.13 10.36 9.77
C SER A 403 -23.24 10.17 8.55
N MET A 404 -22.03 10.72 8.52
CA MET A 404 -21.08 10.52 7.42
C MET A 404 -20.69 9.06 7.24
N LEU A 405 -20.46 8.32 8.34
CA LEU A 405 -20.14 6.90 8.29
C LEU A 405 -21.34 6.03 7.87
N LEU A 406 -22.56 6.40 8.27
CA LEU A 406 -23.78 5.64 7.99
C LEU A 406 -24.32 5.89 6.57
N THR A 407 -24.42 7.15 6.15
CA THR A 407 -24.96 7.48 4.83
C THR A 407 -24.05 6.95 3.73
N LEU A 408 -22.72 7.11 3.85
CA LEU A 408 -21.81 6.60 2.84
C LEU A 408 -21.48 5.11 2.96
N GLY A 409 -21.56 4.53 4.16
CA GLY A 409 -21.50 3.08 4.34
C GLY A 409 -22.69 2.36 3.72
N SER A 410 -23.84 3.03 3.56
CA SER A 410 -25.06 2.47 2.97
C SER A 410 -25.20 2.70 1.46
N THR A 411 -24.54 3.72 0.91
CA THR A 411 -24.49 4.01 -0.54
C THR A 411 -23.29 3.35 -1.21
N LEU A 412 -22.89 2.17 -0.75
CA LEU A 412 -21.86 1.37 -1.44
C LEU A 412 -22.42 0.97 -2.80
N PRO A 413 -21.87 1.47 -3.92
CA PRO A 413 -22.30 0.98 -5.22
C PRO A 413 -21.88 -0.49 -5.31
N HIS A 414 -22.76 -1.32 -5.86
CA HIS A 414 -22.53 -2.77 -5.93
C HIS A 414 -21.18 -3.03 -6.61
N PRO A 415 -20.31 -3.92 -6.10
CA PRO A 415 -18.97 -4.12 -6.68
C PRO A 415 -19.01 -4.44 -8.19
N ALA A 416 -20.09 -5.09 -8.66
CA ALA A 416 -20.34 -5.37 -10.07
C ALA A 416 -20.64 -4.12 -10.92
N ALA A 417 -21.12 -3.04 -10.33
CA ALA A 417 -21.38 -1.76 -11.00
C ALA A 417 -20.15 -0.83 -10.99
N VAL A 418 -19.20 -1.04 -10.07
CA VAL A 418 -18.04 -0.15 -9.84
C VAL A 418 -16.77 -0.64 -10.52
N VAL A 419 -16.55 -1.96 -10.59
CA VAL A 419 -15.34 -2.50 -11.21
C VAL A 419 -15.48 -2.42 -12.74
N PRO A 420 -14.69 -1.58 -13.43
CA PRO A 420 -14.72 -1.53 -14.89
C PRO A 420 -14.32 -2.88 -15.46
N ARG A 421 -14.99 -3.32 -16.54
CA ARG A 421 -14.62 -4.56 -17.27
C ARG A 421 -13.16 -4.58 -17.70
N LEU A 422 -12.60 -3.40 -17.96
CA LEU A 422 -11.19 -3.19 -18.24
C LEU A 422 -10.29 -3.77 -17.15
N ILE A 423 -10.64 -3.66 -15.87
CA ILE A 423 -9.82 -4.19 -14.76
C ILE A 423 -9.88 -5.72 -14.71
N SER A 424 -11.03 -6.32 -14.98
CA SER A 424 -11.13 -7.79 -15.09
C SER A 424 -10.37 -8.31 -16.30
N ASP A 425 -10.43 -7.61 -17.43
CA ASP A 425 -9.71 -7.98 -18.65
C ASP A 425 -8.19 -7.84 -18.45
N ASP A 426 -7.74 -6.76 -17.78
CA ASP A 426 -6.34 -6.57 -17.39
C ASP A 426 -5.86 -7.71 -16.47
N GLN A 427 -6.65 -8.06 -15.44
CA GLN A 427 -6.31 -9.16 -14.53
C GLN A 427 -6.22 -10.50 -15.27
N ARG A 428 -7.16 -10.78 -16.19
CA ARG A 428 -7.12 -11.95 -17.08
C ARG A 428 -5.81 -12.00 -17.86
N GLN A 429 -5.52 -10.93 -18.60
CA GLN A 429 -4.39 -10.83 -19.52
C GLN A 429 -3.05 -11.01 -18.79
N ARG A 430 -2.92 -10.41 -17.61
CA ARG A 430 -1.71 -10.52 -16.79
C ARG A 430 -1.55 -11.91 -16.17
N THR A 431 -2.65 -12.58 -15.84
CA THR A 431 -2.64 -13.98 -15.39
C THR A 431 -2.27 -14.93 -16.51
N GLU A 432 -2.80 -14.73 -17.72
CA GLU A 432 -2.39 -15.46 -18.94
C GLU A 432 -0.90 -15.27 -19.24
N THR A 433 -0.41 -14.03 -19.18
CA THR A 433 1.01 -13.71 -19.36
C THR A 433 1.88 -14.43 -18.34
N THR A 434 1.44 -14.48 -17.07
CA THR A 434 2.16 -15.19 -16.01
C THR A 434 2.19 -16.70 -16.26
N ALA A 435 1.06 -17.30 -16.64
CA ALA A 435 1.00 -18.70 -17.03
C ALA A 435 1.96 -19.01 -18.19
N ASP A 436 1.98 -18.14 -19.21
CA ASP A 436 2.88 -18.27 -20.35
C ASP A 436 4.36 -18.16 -19.99
N ARG A 437 4.71 -17.32 -19.01
CA ARG A 437 6.10 -17.21 -18.52
C ARG A 437 6.53 -18.47 -17.79
N VAL A 438 5.68 -19.02 -16.92
CA VAL A 438 5.97 -20.29 -16.24
C VAL A 438 6.14 -21.41 -17.26
N ARG A 439 5.19 -21.52 -18.20
CA ARG A 439 5.22 -22.52 -19.27
C ARG A 439 6.50 -22.39 -20.12
N ARG A 440 6.87 -21.16 -20.53
CA ARG A 440 8.12 -20.90 -21.26
C ARG A 440 9.35 -21.26 -20.45
N GLY A 441 9.46 -20.82 -19.20
CA GLY A 441 10.59 -21.15 -18.34
C GLY A 441 10.80 -22.66 -18.16
N ILE A 442 9.72 -23.44 -18.09
CA ILE A 442 9.78 -24.90 -18.07
C ILE A 442 10.23 -25.47 -19.43
N ASN A 443 9.65 -25.01 -20.54
CA ASN A 443 10.02 -25.47 -21.88
C ASN A 443 11.48 -25.14 -22.22
N ASP A 444 11.94 -23.93 -21.90
CA ASP A 444 13.32 -23.48 -22.09
C ASP A 444 14.26 -24.33 -21.22
N GLY A 445 13.87 -24.60 -19.96
CA GLY A 445 14.63 -25.50 -19.09
C GLY A 445 14.70 -26.94 -19.61
N TYR A 446 13.70 -27.41 -20.35
CA TYR A 446 13.76 -28.72 -21.00
C TYR A 446 14.63 -28.72 -22.27
N ALA A 447 14.59 -27.62 -23.04
CA ALA A 447 15.43 -27.46 -24.22
C ALA A 447 16.92 -27.41 -23.83
N ASP A 448 17.27 -26.63 -22.80
CA ASP A 448 18.62 -26.56 -22.23
C ASP A 448 19.11 -27.95 -21.78
N LEU A 449 18.24 -28.72 -21.12
CA LEU A 449 18.55 -30.09 -20.70
C LEU A 449 18.77 -31.04 -21.88
N THR A 450 17.97 -30.90 -22.93
CA THR A 450 18.10 -31.73 -24.14
C THR A 450 19.41 -31.43 -24.86
N HIS A 451 19.81 -30.15 -24.95
CA HIS A 451 21.10 -29.76 -25.47
C HIS A 451 22.25 -30.34 -24.63
N LEU A 452 22.15 -30.22 -23.30
CA LEU A 452 23.13 -30.76 -22.36
C LEU A 452 23.27 -32.29 -22.46
N ALA A 453 22.17 -33.01 -22.68
CA ALA A 453 22.20 -34.45 -22.94
C ALA A 453 22.97 -34.84 -24.20
N THR A 454 23.18 -33.94 -25.16
CA THR A 454 24.03 -34.22 -26.34
C THR A 454 25.52 -33.99 -26.10
N MET A 455 25.86 -33.13 -25.13
CA MET A 455 27.24 -32.77 -24.79
C MET A 455 27.87 -33.73 -23.79
N ILE A 456 27.07 -34.30 -22.89
CA ILE A 456 27.55 -35.20 -21.84
C ILE A 456 27.91 -36.56 -22.43
N ASP A 457 29.06 -37.09 -22.02
CA ASP A 457 29.42 -38.49 -22.18
C ASP A 457 29.26 -39.21 -20.84
N ALA A 458 28.19 -40.00 -20.70
CA ALA A 458 27.87 -40.73 -19.48
C ALA A 458 28.92 -41.79 -19.10
N SER A 459 29.79 -42.20 -20.04
CA SER A 459 30.89 -43.12 -19.77
C SER A 459 32.04 -42.47 -18.98
N ARG A 460 32.09 -41.13 -18.94
CA ARG A 460 33.13 -40.33 -18.26
C ARG A 460 32.51 -39.48 -17.14
N SER A 461 32.25 -40.12 -16.00
CA SER A 461 31.53 -39.51 -14.86
C SER A 461 32.13 -38.17 -14.38
N GLU A 462 33.46 -38.04 -14.31
CA GLU A 462 34.13 -36.81 -13.87
C GLU A 462 34.00 -35.65 -14.87
N GLU A 463 34.08 -35.93 -16.18
CA GLU A 463 33.86 -34.92 -17.22
C GLU A 463 32.39 -34.50 -17.26
N ALA A 464 31.48 -35.47 -17.16
CA ALA A 464 30.05 -35.23 -17.05
C ALA A 464 29.73 -34.33 -15.85
N ARG A 465 30.33 -34.60 -14.68
CA ARG A 465 30.15 -33.77 -13.47
C ARG A 465 30.57 -32.32 -13.67
N LYS A 466 31.74 -32.07 -14.28
CA LYS A 466 32.21 -30.70 -14.57
C LYS A 466 31.26 -29.94 -15.50
N VAL A 467 30.68 -30.62 -16.49
CA VAL A 467 29.68 -30.02 -17.38
C VAL A 467 28.39 -29.72 -16.62
N LEU A 468 27.91 -30.65 -15.79
CA LEU A 468 26.71 -30.46 -14.96
C LEU A 468 26.88 -29.31 -13.95
N ASP A 469 28.02 -29.22 -13.25
CA ASP A 469 28.31 -28.16 -12.28
C ASP A 469 28.31 -26.79 -12.96
N ARG A 470 29.01 -26.65 -14.10
CA ARG A 470 29.02 -25.41 -14.89
C ARG A 470 27.61 -25.02 -15.34
N SER A 471 26.81 -25.98 -15.81
CA SER A 471 25.44 -25.70 -16.23
C SER A 471 24.52 -25.35 -15.06
N LEU A 472 24.72 -25.95 -13.88
CA LEU A 472 23.98 -25.58 -12.67
C LEU A 472 24.27 -24.12 -12.25
N GLU A 473 25.55 -23.71 -12.30
CA GLU A 473 25.98 -22.34 -12.00
C GLU A 473 25.48 -21.31 -13.03
N GLN A 474 25.46 -21.69 -14.30
CA GLN A 474 24.97 -20.84 -15.39
C GLN A 474 23.44 -20.70 -15.37
N HIS A 475 22.72 -21.75 -14.97
CA HIS A 475 21.26 -21.80 -15.01
C HIS A 475 20.67 -21.91 -13.60
N GLY A 476 20.36 -20.77 -12.98
CA GLY A 476 19.77 -20.69 -11.63
C GLY A 476 18.38 -21.31 -11.44
N ARG A 477 17.81 -21.96 -12.46
CA ARG A 477 16.48 -22.61 -12.43
C ARG A 477 16.50 -24.03 -11.87
N TYR A 478 17.66 -24.70 -11.90
CA TYR A 478 17.78 -26.08 -11.44
C TYR A 478 18.28 -26.15 -10.00
N ARG A 479 17.71 -27.11 -9.27
CA ARG A 479 18.13 -27.50 -7.92
C ARG A 479 19.23 -28.54 -7.99
N SER A 480 19.08 -29.51 -8.87
CA SER A 480 20.05 -30.57 -9.11
C SER A 480 20.01 -31.01 -10.56
N LEU A 481 21.18 -31.38 -11.10
CA LEU A 481 21.35 -31.97 -12.43
C LEU A 481 22.10 -33.29 -12.27
N TYR A 482 21.62 -34.37 -12.88
CA TYR A 482 22.25 -35.67 -12.75
C TYR A 482 22.01 -36.58 -13.94
N VAL A 483 22.89 -37.55 -14.14
CA VAL A 483 22.81 -38.57 -15.19
C VAL A 483 22.42 -39.88 -14.55
N VAL A 484 21.45 -40.58 -15.16
CA VAL A 484 21.00 -41.90 -14.74
C VAL A 484 21.12 -42.91 -15.88
N ASP A 485 21.36 -44.16 -15.52
CA ASP A 485 21.26 -45.28 -16.46
C ASP A 485 19.81 -45.74 -16.67
N GLY A 486 19.61 -46.76 -17.52
CA GLY A 486 18.30 -47.33 -17.79
C GLY A 486 17.64 -48.03 -16.59
N ALA A 487 18.41 -48.33 -15.54
CA ALA A 487 17.92 -48.88 -14.27
C ALA A 487 17.62 -47.79 -13.23
N GLY A 488 17.93 -46.52 -13.53
CA GLY A 488 17.75 -45.38 -12.63
C GLY A 488 18.88 -45.18 -11.63
N LYS A 489 20.03 -45.84 -11.81
CA LYS A 489 21.23 -45.60 -11.00
C LYS A 489 21.87 -44.28 -11.43
N ILE A 490 22.18 -43.43 -10.45
CA ILE A 490 22.85 -42.14 -10.69
C ILE A 490 24.34 -42.40 -11.00
N LEU A 491 24.81 -41.91 -12.14
CA LEU A 491 26.19 -42.03 -12.61
C LEU A 491 27.03 -40.76 -12.32
N ALA A 492 26.40 -39.59 -12.43
CA ALA A 492 27.02 -38.29 -12.14
C ALA A 492 25.95 -37.31 -11.62
N ARG A 493 26.36 -36.36 -10.77
CA ARG A 493 25.46 -35.39 -10.12
C ARG A 493 26.14 -34.05 -9.87
N ALA A 494 25.38 -32.97 -10.03
CA ALA A 494 25.66 -31.61 -9.60
C ALA A 494 24.48 -31.03 -8.79
N GLY A 495 24.77 -30.18 -7.82
CA GLY A 495 23.77 -29.55 -6.94
C GLY A 495 23.29 -30.44 -5.79
N ASP A 496 22.07 -30.19 -5.33
CA ASP A 496 21.47 -30.86 -4.17
C ASP A 496 21.22 -32.37 -4.40
N GLU A 497 20.88 -33.08 -3.33
CA GLU A 497 20.42 -34.47 -3.42
C GLU A 497 19.09 -34.59 -4.19
N PRO A 498 19.01 -35.49 -5.20
CA PRO A 498 17.80 -35.71 -5.99
C PRO A 498 16.64 -36.16 -5.13
N ARG A 499 15.47 -35.56 -5.34
CA ARG A 499 14.23 -35.96 -4.66
C ARG A 499 13.33 -36.82 -5.53
N THR A 500 13.63 -36.93 -6.82
CA THR A 500 12.91 -37.82 -7.72
C THR A 500 13.09 -39.27 -7.27
N PRO A 501 12.00 -40.02 -6.98
CA PRO A 501 12.13 -41.40 -6.51
C PRO A 501 12.77 -42.29 -7.58
N THR A 502 13.71 -43.15 -7.18
CA THR A 502 14.44 -44.07 -8.08
C THR A 502 13.52 -45.02 -8.86
N LYS A 503 12.33 -45.30 -8.33
CA LYS A 503 11.31 -46.16 -8.97
C LYS A 503 10.47 -45.45 -10.05
N VAL A 504 10.61 -44.14 -10.24
CA VAL A 504 9.85 -43.42 -11.28
C VAL A 504 10.32 -43.88 -12.64
N ARG A 505 9.38 -44.36 -13.47
CA ARG A 505 9.67 -44.80 -14.84
C ARG A 505 10.28 -43.64 -15.63
N ILE A 506 11.58 -43.75 -15.92
CA ILE A 506 12.34 -42.74 -16.65
C ILE A 506 11.81 -42.68 -18.08
N ARG A 507 11.12 -41.59 -18.38
CA ARG A 507 10.61 -41.28 -19.72
C ARG A 507 11.07 -39.87 -20.07
N PRO A 508 11.39 -39.57 -21.33
CA PRO A 508 11.66 -38.20 -21.74
C PRO A 508 10.47 -37.27 -21.49
N GLY A 509 10.75 -35.99 -21.28
CA GLY A 509 9.76 -34.94 -21.02
C GLY A 509 9.79 -34.40 -19.60
N VAL A 510 8.82 -33.54 -19.28
CA VAL A 510 8.69 -32.88 -17.97
C VAL A 510 7.53 -33.50 -17.21
N ARG A 511 7.73 -33.78 -15.92
CA ARG A 511 6.69 -34.36 -15.05
C ARG A 511 6.83 -33.88 -13.61
N GLN A 512 5.70 -33.73 -12.96
CA GLN A 512 5.63 -33.64 -11.51
C GLN A 512 5.86 -35.05 -10.94
N THR A 513 6.87 -35.22 -10.09
CA THR A 513 7.31 -36.55 -9.61
C THR A 513 6.67 -36.95 -8.28
N ASN A 514 6.13 -35.99 -7.53
CA ASN A 514 5.38 -36.21 -6.29
C ASN A 514 4.05 -35.45 -6.28
N THR A 515 3.07 -35.98 -5.59
CA THR A 515 1.74 -35.37 -5.37
C THR A 515 1.45 -35.11 -3.89
N SER A 516 2.42 -35.37 -3.03
CA SER A 516 2.38 -35.18 -1.57
C SER A 516 3.78 -34.88 -1.03
N GLY A 517 3.85 -34.43 0.23
CA GLY A 517 5.09 -34.05 0.91
C GLY A 517 5.19 -32.55 1.19
N THR A 518 6.36 -32.11 1.67
CA THR A 518 6.59 -30.71 2.10
C THR A 518 6.93 -29.76 0.96
N GLU A 519 7.40 -30.28 -0.17
CA GLU A 519 7.83 -29.47 -1.32
C GLU A 519 7.51 -30.16 -2.65
N PRO A 520 6.99 -29.45 -3.66
CA PRO A 520 6.73 -30.01 -4.98
C PRO A 520 8.01 -30.22 -5.79
N VAL A 521 8.10 -31.35 -6.49
CA VAL A 521 9.27 -31.76 -7.28
C VAL A 521 8.89 -31.89 -8.73
N LEU A 522 9.36 -30.95 -9.54
CA LEU A 522 9.23 -30.95 -10.99
C LEU A 522 10.55 -31.44 -11.60
N ALA A 523 10.50 -32.56 -12.33
CA ALA A 523 11.65 -33.12 -13.00
C ALA A 523 11.50 -33.06 -14.53
N ALA A 524 12.55 -32.63 -15.21
CA ALA A 524 12.74 -32.77 -16.64
C ALA A 524 13.70 -33.93 -16.92
N VAL A 525 13.41 -34.74 -17.92
CA VAL A 525 14.22 -35.90 -18.30
C VAL A 525 14.50 -35.84 -19.80
N ALA A 526 15.76 -35.81 -20.20
CA ALA A 526 16.18 -35.90 -21.60
C ALA A 526 16.93 -37.21 -21.83
N ALA A 527 16.68 -37.86 -22.97
CA ALA A 527 17.44 -39.04 -23.38
C ALA A 527 18.74 -38.62 -24.06
N GLN A 528 19.83 -39.32 -23.73
CA GLN A 528 21.09 -39.15 -24.44
C GLN A 528 21.06 -39.89 -25.79
N PRO A 529 21.49 -39.27 -26.90
CA PRO A 529 21.63 -39.98 -28.17
C PRO A 529 22.73 -41.04 -28.09
N VAL A 530 22.41 -42.28 -28.49
CA VAL A 530 23.38 -43.39 -28.52
C VAL A 530 24.34 -43.18 -29.70
N LYS A 531 25.63 -42.95 -29.42
CA LYS A 531 26.67 -42.88 -30.46
C LYS A 531 27.22 -44.28 -30.74
N GLY A 532 26.99 -44.80 -31.96
CA GLY A 532 27.78 -45.90 -32.54
C GLY A 532 27.61 -47.31 -31.95
N GLY A 533 26.56 -47.60 -31.16
CA GLY A 533 26.36 -48.91 -30.53
C GLY A 533 24.98 -49.51 -30.79
N THR A 534 24.91 -50.83 -30.90
CA THR A 534 23.66 -51.61 -30.97
C THR A 534 22.74 -51.29 -29.78
N ALA A 535 21.43 -51.42 -29.98
CA ALA A 535 20.36 -51.05 -29.03
C ALA A 535 20.44 -51.69 -27.62
N ALA A 536 21.41 -52.56 -27.37
CA ALA A 536 21.74 -53.19 -26.09
C ALA A 536 22.70 -52.37 -25.20
N SER A 537 23.36 -51.33 -25.73
CA SER A 537 24.15 -50.40 -24.91
C SER A 537 23.21 -49.48 -24.15
N GLY A 538 23.24 -49.55 -22.81
CA GLY A 538 22.25 -48.94 -21.91
C GLY A 538 21.90 -47.49 -22.25
N ARG A 539 20.59 -47.19 -22.29
CA ARG A 539 20.10 -45.82 -22.50
C ARG A 539 20.41 -45.00 -21.25
N HIS A 540 21.13 -43.90 -21.43
CA HIS A 540 21.37 -42.92 -20.39
C HIS A 540 20.37 -41.76 -20.52
N TYR A 541 20.03 -41.18 -19.38
CA TYR A 541 19.14 -40.04 -19.29
C TYR A 541 19.77 -38.97 -18.44
N VAL A 542 19.61 -37.71 -18.85
CA VAL A 542 19.93 -36.57 -18.00
C VAL A 542 18.66 -36.06 -17.37
N VAL A 543 18.69 -35.87 -16.07
CA VAL A 543 17.55 -35.43 -15.27
C VAL A 543 17.89 -34.10 -14.60
N ALA A 544 16.93 -33.18 -14.65
CA ALA A 544 17.01 -31.89 -13.99
C ALA A 544 15.80 -31.70 -13.07
N GLU A 545 16.05 -31.35 -11.81
CA GLU A 545 14.99 -30.95 -10.87
C GLU A 545 14.93 -29.43 -10.81
N PHE A 546 13.75 -28.85 -10.99
CA PHE A 546 13.57 -27.41 -10.90
C PHE A 546 13.52 -26.93 -9.45
N LYS A 547 14.06 -25.74 -9.19
CA LYS A 547 13.87 -25.03 -7.91
C LYS A 547 12.43 -24.52 -7.83
N VAL A 548 11.73 -24.78 -6.72
CA VAL A 548 10.42 -24.18 -6.46
C VAL A 548 10.53 -22.66 -6.39
N GLN A 549 11.65 -22.16 -5.85
CA GLN A 549 11.93 -20.72 -5.73
C GLN A 549 12.02 -20.02 -7.09
N TYR A 550 12.47 -20.74 -8.13
CA TYR A 550 12.44 -20.24 -9.49
C TYR A 550 11.00 -20.07 -9.99
N LEU A 551 10.13 -21.06 -9.73
CA LEU A 551 8.71 -20.97 -10.09
C LEU A 551 8.00 -19.85 -9.32
N THR A 552 8.23 -19.73 -8.00
CA THR A 552 7.64 -18.65 -7.19
C THR A 552 8.13 -17.27 -7.65
N GLY A 553 9.40 -17.14 -8.02
CA GLY A 553 9.95 -15.88 -8.54
C GLY A 553 9.32 -15.45 -9.87
N ILE A 554 8.82 -16.38 -10.69
CA ILE A 554 8.06 -16.03 -11.91
C ILE A 554 6.67 -15.48 -11.55
N LEU A 555 6.04 -16.03 -10.51
CA LEU A 555 4.70 -15.66 -10.04
C LEU A 555 4.67 -14.32 -9.30
N ASP A 556 5.79 -13.88 -8.75
CA ASP A 556 5.87 -12.62 -8.03
C ASP A 556 5.78 -11.43 -8.99
N ARG A 557 4.60 -10.79 -9.00
CA ARG A 557 4.25 -9.69 -9.90
C ARG A 557 3.48 -8.61 -9.15
N PRO A 558 3.94 -7.35 -9.19
CA PRO A 558 3.25 -6.25 -8.54
C PRO A 558 1.81 -6.12 -9.05
N GLY A 559 0.85 -5.91 -8.14
CA GLY A 559 -0.54 -5.62 -8.52
C GLY A 559 -1.37 -6.79 -9.07
N LEU A 560 -0.86 -8.03 -9.17
CA LEU A 560 -1.69 -9.22 -9.45
C LEU A 560 -2.38 -9.79 -8.20
N GLY A 561 -2.01 -9.30 -7.01
CA GLY A 561 -2.54 -9.78 -5.74
C GLY A 561 -1.88 -11.08 -5.28
N SER A 562 -2.70 -12.07 -4.92
CA SER A 562 -2.20 -13.41 -4.59
C SER A 562 -2.29 -14.29 -5.84
N VAL A 563 -1.19 -14.95 -6.20
CA VAL A 563 -1.05 -15.78 -7.38
C VAL A 563 -0.63 -17.19 -6.96
N TRP A 564 -1.27 -18.20 -7.54
CA TRP A 564 -0.98 -19.62 -7.31
C TRP A 564 -0.75 -20.32 -8.63
N LEU A 565 0.26 -21.19 -8.65
CA LEU A 565 0.42 -22.24 -9.64
C LEU A 565 -0.17 -23.52 -9.04
N VAL A 566 -1.13 -24.13 -9.73
CA VAL A 566 -1.82 -25.34 -9.28
C VAL A 566 -1.67 -26.46 -10.29
N ASP A 567 -1.68 -27.70 -9.79
CA ASP A 567 -1.69 -28.89 -10.63
C ASP A 567 -3.06 -29.17 -11.26
N SER A 568 -3.15 -30.26 -12.03
CA SER A 568 -4.39 -30.70 -12.68
C SER A 568 -5.52 -31.07 -11.70
N GLU A 569 -5.20 -31.33 -10.43
CA GLU A 569 -6.16 -31.57 -9.34
C GLU A 569 -6.46 -30.30 -8.52
N HIS A 570 -5.97 -29.14 -8.98
CA HIS A 570 -6.08 -27.83 -8.32
C HIS A 570 -5.38 -27.77 -6.95
N ARG A 571 -4.32 -28.55 -6.76
CA ARG A 571 -3.44 -28.50 -5.58
C ARG A 571 -2.30 -27.52 -5.81
N VAL A 572 -1.92 -26.78 -4.77
CA VAL A 572 -0.92 -25.71 -4.88
C VAL A 572 0.50 -26.28 -5.06
N ILE A 573 1.18 -25.83 -6.12
CA ILE A 573 2.57 -26.16 -6.44
C ILE A 573 3.50 -25.01 -6.05
N ALA A 574 3.10 -23.77 -6.32
CA ALA A 574 3.86 -22.58 -5.97
C ALA A 574 2.91 -21.39 -5.78
N SER A 575 3.35 -20.38 -5.04
CA SER A 575 2.65 -19.10 -4.92
C SER A 575 3.64 -17.95 -4.75
N ASN A 576 3.24 -16.74 -5.14
CA ASN A 576 4.00 -15.53 -4.81
C ASN A 576 3.90 -15.14 -3.33
N LYS A 577 2.97 -15.73 -2.59
CA LYS A 577 2.84 -15.60 -1.13
C LYS A 577 3.15 -16.94 -0.46
N GLY A 578 3.25 -16.95 0.87
CA GLY A 578 3.41 -18.21 1.62
C GLY A 578 2.32 -19.23 1.25
N PHE A 579 2.71 -20.49 1.02
CA PHE A 579 1.80 -21.56 0.63
C PHE A 579 2.12 -22.88 1.32
N VAL A 580 1.13 -23.78 1.30
CA VAL A 580 1.28 -25.17 1.71
C VAL A 580 1.32 -26.03 0.46
N ALA A 581 2.42 -26.76 0.26
CA ALA A 581 2.59 -27.66 -0.87
C ALA A 581 1.46 -28.70 -0.93
N PHE A 582 0.90 -28.89 -2.13
CA PHE A 582 -0.25 -29.76 -2.41
C PHE A 582 -1.53 -29.43 -1.62
N GLY A 583 -1.53 -28.31 -0.90
CA GLY A 583 -2.69 -27.78 -0.21
C GLY A 583 -3.74 -27.27 -1.19
N ARG A 584 -4.91 -26.95 -0.66
CA ARG A 584 -5.97 -26.28 -1.43
C ARG A 584 -5.72 -24.78 -1.44
N VAL A 585 -6.08 -24.11 -2.53
CA VAL A 585 -6.15 -22.64 -2.56
C VAL A 585 -7.08 -22.15 -1.44
N SER A 586 -6.67 -21.08 -0.76
CA SER A 586 -7.32 -20.59 0.46
C SER A 586 -8.72 -20.01 0.20
N ASP A 587 -8.91 -19.31 -0.92
CA ASP A 587 -10.22 -18.77 -1.30
C ASP A 587 -11.10 -19.84 -1.95
N SER A 588 -12.26 -20.11 -1.34
CA SER A 588 -13.20 -21.15 -1.79
C SER A 588 -13.91 -20.80 -3.10
N ARG A 589 -14.11 -19.51 -3.39
CA ARG A 589 -14.77 -19.03 -4.62
C ARG A 589 -13.82 -19.17 -5.80
N LEU A 590 -12.55 -18.81 -5.63
CA LEU A 590 -11.52 -19.07 -6.65
C LEU A 590 -11.39 -20.57 -6.94
N ARG A 591 -11.52 -21.43 -5.92
CA ARG A 591 -11.57 -22.89 -6.14
C ARG A 591 -12.77 -23.36 -6.93
N ALA A 592 -13.94 -22.75 -6.73
CA ALA A 592 -15.12 -23.06 -7.55
C ALA A 592 -14.86 -22.65 -9.00
N GLN A 593 -14.40 -21.42 -9.23
CA GLN A 593 -14.04 -20.93 -10.56
C GLN A 593 -13.02 -21.84 -11.27
N MET A 594 -11.95 -22.30 -10.59
CA MET A 594 -10.97 -23.21 -11.20
C MET A 594 -11.56 -24.58 -11.61
N LYS A 595 -12.59 -25.05 -10.88
CA LYS A 595 -13.31 -26.30 -11.20
C LYS A 595 -14.28 -26.11 -12.37
N ASP A 596 -14.94 -24.97 -12.41
CA ASP A 596 -15.93 -24.64 -13.44
C ASP A 596 -15.25 -24.21 -14.75
N ASP A 597 -14.04 -23.65 -14.66
CA ASP A 597 -13.24 -23.26 -15.82
C ASP A 597 -12.67 -24.48 -16.55
N ARG A 598 -13.42 -24.89 -17.57
CA ARG A 598 -13.08 -25.91 -18.56
C ARG A 598 -12.50 -25.32 -19.85
N THR A 599 -12.28 -24.00 -19.89
CA THR A 599 -11.81 -23.36 -21.11
C THR A 599 -10.33 -23.62 -21.32
N THR A 600 -9.88 -23.56 -22.59
CA THR A 600 -8.45 -23.62 -22.92
C THR A 600 -7.79 -22.24 -22.83
N LYS A 601 -8.57 -21.16 -22.70
CA LYS A 601 -8.08 -19.79 -22.62
C LYS A 601 -8.15 -19.29 -21.18
N GLY A 602 -7.50 -18.17 -20.86
CA GLY A 602 -7.70 -17.57 -19.55
C GLY A 602 -9.12 -17.05 -19.38
N SER A 603 -9.59 -17.03 -18.15
CA SER A 603 -10.87 -16.47 -17.73
C SER A 603 -10.63 -15.45 -16.60
N ALA A 604 -11.49 -14.45 -16.49
CA ALA A 604 -11.57 -13.60 -15.31
C ALA A 604 -13.01 -13.41 -14.89
N GLU A 605 -13.21 -13.37 -13.58
CA GLU A 605 -14.51 -13.23 -12.97
C GLU A 605 -14.41 -12.31 -11.75
N LEU A 606 -15.45 -11.49 -11.56
CA LEU A 606 -15.60 -10.74 -10.34
C LEU A 606 -16.23 -11.65 -9.28
N LEU A 607 -15.42 -12.11 -8.35
CA LEU A 607 -15.88 -12.89 -7.20
C LEU A 607 -16.58 -11.97 -6.21
N LEU A 608 -17.90 -11.95 -6.29
CA LEU A 608 -18.74 -11.21 -5.37
C LEU A 608 -18.69 -11.85 -3.97
N GLY A 609 -18.60 -11.01 -2.95
CA GLY A 609 -18.66 -11.41 -1.55
C GLY A 609 -19.41 -10.34 -0.78
N ARG A 610 -20.15 -10.73 0.26
CA ARG A 610 -20.96 -9.80 1.07
C ARG A 610 -20.10 -8.70 1.75
N ARG A 611 -18.80 -8.93 1.92
CA ARG A 611 -17.83 -7.99 2.51
C ARG A 611 -16.52 -7.85 1.73
N ASP A 612 -16.10 -8.87 1.00
CA ASP A 612 -14.81 -8.88 0.29
C ASP A 612 -14.96 -9.26 -1.19
N PRO A 613 -15.42 -8.32 -2.04
CA PRO A 613 -15.37 -8.50 -3.49
C PRO A 613 -13.91 -8.59 -3.96
N ALA A 614 -13.64 -9.46 -4.92
CA ALA A 614 -12.32 -9.65 -5.50
C ALA A 614 -12.40 -9.91 -6.99
N VAL A 615 -11.41 -9.44 -7.76
CA VAL A 615 -11.24 -9.83 -9.16
C VAL A 615 -10.34 -11.05 -9.18
N ALA A 616 -10.81 -12.13 -9.78
CA ALA A 616 -10.06 -13.36 -9.94
C ALA A 616 -9.86 -13.70 -11.40
N ALA A 617 -8.75 -14.35 -11.72
CA ALA A 617 -8.48 -14.88 -13.04
C ALA A 617 -7.82 -16.24 -12.96
N VAL A 618 -8.08 -17.07 -13.96
CA VAL A 618 -7.51 -18.41 -14.12
C VAL A 618 -6.96 -18.52 -15.53
N ALA A 619 -5.75 -19.04 -15.68
CA ALA A 619 -5.11 -19.24 -16.98
C ALA A 619 -4.46 -20.63 -17.04
N PRO A 620 -4.93 -21.53 -17.91
CA PRO A 620 -4.40 -22.88 -18.02
C PRO A 620 -3.23 -22.99 -19.01
N PHE A 621 -2.42 -24.05 -18.91
CA PHE A 621 -1.25 -24.26 -19.79
C PHE A 621 -1.57 -24.90 -21.16
N ASN A 622 -2.79 -25.40 -21.30
CA ASN A 622 -3.23 -26.34 -22.34
C ASN A 622 -3.51 -25.72 -23.72
N ASP A 623 -3.47 -24.39 -23.88
CA ASP A 623 -3.68 -23.72 -25.17
C ASP A 623 -2.47 -23.79 -26.13
N LYS A 624 -1.27 -24.20 -25.65
CA LYS A 624 -0.01 -23.99 -26.39
C LYS A 624 0.93 -25.20 -26.41
N LEU A 625 1.62 -25.36 -27.54
CA LEU A 625 2.61 -26.40 -27.83
C LEU A 625 3.78 -26.42 -26.81
N GLY A 626 4.26 -27.61 -26.45
CA GLY A 626 5.46 -27.83 -25.61
C GLY A 626 5.28 -28.88 -24.51
N VAL A 627 6.38 -29.33 -23.91
CA VAL A 627 6.39 -30.35 -22.86
C VAL A 627 5.66 -29.93 -21.58
N ALA A 628 5.64 -28.63 -21.28
CA ALA A 628 4.91 -28.09 -20.14
C ALA A 628 3.38 -28.19 -20.29
N GLY A 629 2.85 -28.24 -21.52
CA GLY A 629 1.41 -28.36 -21.77
C GLY A 629 0.84 -29.70 -21.26
N ALA A 630 1.66 -30.75 -21.23
CA ALA A 630 1.27 -32.08 -20.75
C ALA A 630 1.05 -32.14 -19.21
N LEU A 631 1.50 -31.12 -18.47
CA LEU A 631 1.32 -31.07 -17.01
C LEU A 631 -0.12 -30.78 -16.59
N GLY A 632 -0.92 -30.14 -17.47
CA GLY A 632 -2.29 -29.74 -17.15
C GLY A 632 -2.40 -28.70 -16.02
N TRP A 633 -1.30 -28.00 -15.72
CA TRP A 633 -1.24 -26.99 -14.67
C TRP A 633 -2.03 -25.72 -15.05
N LYS A 634 -2.46 -24.99 -14.02
CA LYS A 634 -3.15 -23.69 -14.16
C LYS A 634 -2.48 -22.65 -13.26
N VAL A 635 -2.50 -21.39 -13.68
CA VAL A 635 -2.19 -20.25 -12.82
C VAL A 635 -3.48 -19.55 -12.45
N ALA A 636 -3.67 -19.27 -11.17
CA ALA A 636 -4.82 -18.57 -10.64
C ALA A 636 -4.35 -17.31 -9.91
N SER A 637 -5.06 -16.21 -10.08
CA SER A 637 -4.78 -14.95 -9.37
C SER A 637 -6.06 -14.42 -8.73
N ILE A 638 -5.92 -13.75 -7.59
CA ILE A 638 -7.00 -13.01 -6.95
C ILE A 638 -6.49 -11.70 -6.37
N ARG A 639 -7.22 -10.62 -6.67
CA ARG A 639 -6.97 -9.29 -6.13
C ARG A 639 -8.24 -8.76 -5.47
N PRO A 640 -8.22 -8.51 -4.15
CA PRO A 640 -9.36 -7.89 -3.48
C PRO A 640 -9.62 -6.48 -4.03
N VAL A 641 -10.88 -6.12 -4.22
CA VAL A 641 -11.28 -4.83 -4.83
C VAL A 641 -10.86 -3.64 -3.97
N PHE A 642 -10.78 -3.80 -2.64
CA PHE A 642 -10.32 -2.73 -1.75
C PHE A 642 -8.82 -2.36 -1.88
N TRP A 643 -8.05 -3.18 -2.60
CA TRP A 643 -6.65 -2.89 -3.01
C TRP A 643 -6.58 -2.34 -4.44
N ILE A 644 -7.71 -2.19 -5.12
CA ILE A 644 -7.82 -1.58 -6.44
C ILE A 644 -8.14 -0.11 -6.17
N GLY A 645 -7.30 0.82 -6.63
CA GLY A 645 -7.44 2.28 -6.43
C GLY A 645 -8.62 2.87 -7.19
N LEU A 646 -9.81 2.37 -6.88
CA LEU A 646 -11.07 2.81 -7.45
C LEU A 646 -11.50 4.10 -6.72
N PRO A 647 -11.91 5.15 -7.45
CA PRO A 647 -12.30 6.43 -6.87
C PRO A 647 -13.31 6.30 -5.73
N GLU A 648 -14.27 5.38 -5.87
CA GLU A 648 -15.34 5.16 -4.89
C GLU A 648 -14.78 4.61 -3.56
N TYR A 649 -13.79 3.71 -3.62
CA TYR A 649 -13.15 3.14 -2.44
C TYR A 649 -12.11 4.09 -1.83
N GLU A 650 -11.45 4.92 -2.64
CA GLU A 650 -10.56 5.97 -2.14
C GLU A 650 -11.35 7.06 -1.40
N ALA A 651 -12.44 7.55 -1.98
CA ALA A 651 -13.36 8.46 -1.34
C ALA A 651 -13.89 7.88 -0.02
N GLN A 652 -14.27 6.60 -0.01
CA GLN A 652 -14.69 5.92 1.21
C GLN A 652 -13.60 5.90 2.28
N ARG A 653 -12.35 5.54 1.93
CA ARG A 653 -11.24 5.49 2.89
C ARG A 653 -10.95 6.87 3.47
N ARG A 654 -10.94 7.90 2.62
CA ARG A 654 -10.74 9.29 3.04
C ARG A 654 -11.85 9.79 3.94
N ILE A 655 -13.11 9.47 3.63
CA ILE A 655 -14.26 9.85 4.46
C ILE A 655 -14.28 9.07 5.78
N MET A 656 -13.90 7.80 5.78
CA MET A 656 -13.74 7.01 7.00
C MET A 656 -12.65 7.60 7.90
N LEU A 657 -11.51 8.02 7.32
CA LEU A 657 -10.44 8.72 8.04
C LEU A 657 -10.95 10.04 8.64
N VAL A 658 -11.62 10.88 7.85
CA VAL A 658 -12.20 12.15 8.31
C VAL A 658 -13.25 11.91 9.41
N GLY A 659 -14.11 10.91 9.24
CA GLY A 659 -15.12 10.53 10.23
C GLY A 659 -14.48 10.05 11.54
N LEU A 660 -13.47 9.18 11.48
CA LEU A 660 -12.71 8.72 12.63
C LEU A 660 -11.97 9.87 13.33
N LEU A 661 -11.39 10.79 12.54
CA LEU A 661 -10.71 11.97 13.04
C LEU A 661 -11.70 12.94 13.72
N GLY A 662 -12.92 13.06 13.19
CA GLY A 662 -14.03 13.77 13.81
C GLY A 662 -14.47 13.15 15.14
N VAL A 663 -14.65 11.82 15.19
CA VAL A 663 -15.01 11.09 16.44
C VAL A 663 -13.93 11.24 17.49
N THR A 664 -12.66 11.03 17.13
CA THR A 664 -11.53 11.13 18.06
C THR A 664 -11.36 12.55 18.59
N THR A 665 -11.45 13.56 17.72
CA THR A 665 -11.40 14.98 18.12
C THR A 665 -12.56 15.34 19.04
N GLY A 666 -13.79 14.93 18.70
CA GLY A 666 -14.97 15.16 19.53
C GLY A 666 -14.83 14.53 20.91
N ALA A 667 -14.48 13.24 20.97
CA ALA A 667 -14.29 12.50 22.20
C ALA A 667 -13.17 13.10 23.08
N LEU A 668 -12.05 13.50 22.47
CA LEU A 668 -10.93 14.13 23.17
C LEU A 668 -11.35 15.46 23.81
N CYS A 669 -12.01 16.34 23.05
CA CYS A 669 -12.45 17.64 23.54
C CYS A 669 -13.50 17.52 24.67
N ILE A 670 -14.47 16.62 24.53
CA ILE A 670 -15.50 16.38 25.54
C ILE A 670 -14.91 15.72 26.79
N GLY A 671 -14.03 14.73 26.60
CA GLY A 671 -13.32 14.07 27.68
C GLY A 671 -12.45 15.05 28.48
N TRP A 672 -11.76 15.95 27.79
CA TRP A 672 -10.97 17.01 28.42
C TRP A 672 -11.86 17.93 29.27
N LEU A 673 -12.98 18.43 28.72
CA LEU A 673 -13.95 19.24 29.48
C LEU A 673 -14.53 18.51 30.69
N TYR A 674 -14.82 17.22 30.54
CA TYR A 674 -15.35 16.40 31.64
C TYR A 674 -14.34 16.26 32.79
N LEU A 675 -13.08 15.97 32.48
CA LEU A 675 -12.03 15.74 33.47
C LEU A 675 -11.56 17.02 34.17
N VAL A 676 -11.40 18.12 33.42
CA VAL A 676 -10.86 19.38 33.97
C VAL A 676 -11.93 20.27 34.59
N VAL A 677 -13.15 20.28 34.05
CA VAL A 677 -14.19 21.23 34.51
C VAL A 677 -15.29 20.52 35.30
N VAL A 678 -15.94 19.51 34.72
CA VAL A 678 -17.17 18.96 35.29
C VAL A 678 -16.92 18.10 36.53
N ARG A 679 -15.91 17.23 36.50
CA ARG A 679 -15.57 16.38 37.65
C ARG A 679 -15.11 17.23 38.85
N PRO A 680 -14.16 18.18 38.72
CA PRO A 680 -13.74 19.00 39.86
C PRO A 680 -14.86 19.93 40.37
N LEU A 681 -15.66 20.53 39.49
CA LEU A 681 -16.75 21.42 39.90
C LEU A 681 -17.82 20.69 40.72
N ARG A 682 -18.02 19.39 40.47
CA ARG A 682 -18.92 18.54 41.27
C ARG A 682 -18.41 18.27 42.67
N GLU A 683 -17.11 18.01 42.79
CA GLU A 683 -16.46 17.83 44.09
C GLU A 683 -16.57 19.12 44.91
N VAL A 684 -16.29 20.27 44.29
CA VAL A 684 -16.45 21.59 44.91
C VAL A 684 -17.91 21.88 45.27
N ALA A 685 -18.89 21.52 44.44
CA ALA A 685 -20.30 21.71 44.75
C ALA A 685 -20.75 20.91 45.99
N ARG A 686 -20.32 19.65 46.11
CA ARG A 686 -20.60 18.83 47.30
C ARG A 686 -19.95 19.42 48.55
N GLY A 687 -18.70 19.88 48.42
CA GLY A 687 -17.96 20.52 49.50
C GLY A 687 -18.60 21.83 49.97
N ALA A 688 -19.06 22.68 49.03
CA ALA A 688 -19.75 23.93 49.34
C ALA A 688 -21.07 23.70 50.07
N GLU A 689 -21.86 22.70 49.65
CA GLU A 689 -23.11 22.34 50.31
C GLU A 689 -22.90 21.77 51.71
N ALA A 690 -21.89 20.91 51.90
CA ALA A 690 -21.52 20.39 53.21
C ALA A 690 -21.09 21.52 54.16
N LEU A 691 -20.28 22.46 53.66
CA LEU A 691 -19.85 23.63 54.41
C LEU A 691 -21.04 24.53 54.80
N ALA A 692 -21.97 24.79 53.88
CA ALA A 692 -23.18 25.56 54.15
C ALA A 692 -24.13 24.85 55.14
N ALA A 693 -24.13 23.52 55.15
CA ALA A 693 -24.86 22.70 56.12
C ALA A 693 -24.17 22.61 57.50
N GLY A 694 -23.00 23.23 57.67
CA GLY A 694 -22.30 23.35 58.95
C GLY A 694 -21.11 22.38 59.14
N ASP A 695 -20.73 21.59 58.13
CA ASP A 695 -19.50 20.80 58.18
C ASP A 695 -18.28 21.71 58.05
N ARG A 696 -17.70 22.03 59.20
CA ARG A 696 -16.49 22.85 59.33
C ARG A 696 -15.22 22.01 59.48
N ARG A 697 -15.32 20.68 59.59
CA ARG A 697 -14.18 19.79 59.85
C ARG A 697 -13.48 19.37 58.56
N THR A 698 -14.24 19.23 57.47
CA THR A 698 -13.68 18.84 56.18
C THR A 698 -12.93 19.99 55.50
N VAL A 699 -11.63 19.82 55.25
CA VAL A 699 -10.80 20.80 54.55
C VAL A 699 -11.03 20.71 53.05
N LEU A 700 -11.22 21.85 52.40
CA LEU A 700 -11.43 21.94 50.95
C LEU A 700 -10.10 22.23 50.23
N TYR A 701 -9.42 21.18 49.78
CA TYR A 701 -8.13 21.30 49.08
C TYR A 701 -8.29 21.73 47.61
N PRO A 702 -7.67 22.84 47.16
CA PRO A 702 -7.57 23.16 45.75
C PRO A 702 -6.66 22.15 45.03
N ARG A 703 -7.24 21.22 44.27
CA ARG A 703 -6.48 20.20 43.53
C ARG A 703 -5.76 20.73 42.29
N TYR A 704 -6.28 21.80 41.69
CA TYR A 704 -5.77 22.39 40.44
C TYR A 704 -5.61 23.92 40.58
N HIS A 705 -4.61 24.52 39.94
CA HIS A 705 -4.42 25.98 39.91
C HIS A 705 -5.22 26.64 38.78
N ASP A 706 -6.54 26.40 38.74
CA ASP A 706 -7.45 26.88 37.71
C ASP A 706 -8.65 27.66 38.29
N GLU A 707 -9.66 27.99 37.47
CA GLU A 707 -10.84 28.70 37.95
C GLU A 707 -11.62 27.92 39.03
N VAL A 708 -11.67 26.59 38.93
CA VAL A 708 -12.39 25.74 39.89
C VAL A 708 -11.61 25.63 41.20
N GLY A 709 -10.30 25.48 41.14
CA GLY A 709 -9.42 25.53 42.31
C GLY A 709 -9.43 26.88 43.00
N SER A 710 -9.56 27.99 42.27
CA SER A 710 -9.75 29.32 42.88
C SER A 710 -11.06 29.41 43.67
N ILE A 711 -12.13 28.76 43.23
CA ILE A 711 -13.39 28.69 43.97
C ILE A 711 -13.21 27.85 45.24
N ALA A 712 -12.58 26.67 45.12
CA ALA A 712 -12.28 25.81 46.27
C ALA A 712 -11.44 26.52 47.33
N ARG A 713 -10.40 27.25 46.92
CA ARG A 713 -9.57 28.06 47.81
C ARG A 713 -10.37 29.15 48.54
N SER A 714 -11.28 29.79 47.83
CA SER A 714 -12.12 30.85 48.43
C SER A 714 -13.10 30.28 49.44
N LEU A 715 -13.67 29.09 49.18
CA LEU A 715 -14.50 28.35 50.14
C LEU A 715 -13.72 27.94 51.40
N GLU A 716 -12.46 27.52 51.25
CA GLU A 716 -11.60 27.21 52.39
C GLU A 716 -11.30 28.45 53.25
N LEU A 717 -11.06 29.61 52.63
CA LEU A 717 -10.94 30.88 53.37
C LEU A 717 -12.22 31.25 54.13
N ILE A 718 -13.39 30.99 53.53
CA ILE A 718 -14.69 31.19 54.19
C ILE A 718 -14.84 30.25 55.39
N ARG A 719 -14.49 28.96 55.25
CA ARG A 719 -14.50 27.98 56.35
C ARG A 719 -13.65 28.42 57.53
N GLN A 720 -12.41 28.86 57.25
CA GLN A 720 -11.48 29.33 58.28
C GLN A 720 -12.00 30.57 59.03
N ARG A 721 -12.70 31.48 58.34
CA ARG A 721 -13.32 32.64 58.98
C ARG A 721 -14.50 32.26 59.86
N LEU A 722 -15.37 31.35 59.40
CA LEU A 722 -16.46 30.82 60.22
C LEU A 722 -15.96 30.14 61.49
N LEU A 723 -14.89 29.33 61.41
CA LEU A 723 -14.23 28.73 62.56
C LEU A 723 -13.74 29.77 63.59
N ARG A 724 -13.20 30.90 63.13
CA ARG A 724 -12.76 32.00 64.01
C ARG A 724 -13.94 32.71 64.67
N THR A 725 -15.06 32.86 63.98
CA THR A 725 -16.28 33.47 64.55
C THR A 725 -16.97 32.56 65.57
N ASP A 726 -16.90 31.23 65.41
CA ASP A 726 -17.51 30.26 66.33
C ASP A 726 -16.65 29.96 67.58
N THR A 727 -15.39 30.41 67.62
CA THR A 727 -14.53 30.23 68.80
C THR A 727 -14.79 31.37 69.80
N PRO A 728 -15.32 31.10 71.01
CA PRO A 728 -15.58 32.15 71.99
C PRO A 728 -14.28 32.85 72.42
N PRO A 729 -14.31 34.17 72.70
CA PRO A 729 -13.14 34.87 73.21
C PRO A 729 -12.68 34.20 74.50
N VAL A 730 -11.38 33.90 74.59
CA VAL A 730 -10.75 33.40 75.81
C VAL A 730 -11.01 34.42 76.92
N PRO A 731 -11.70 34.05 78.02
CA PRO A 731 -11.94 34.97 79.12
C PRO A 731 -10.63 35.10 79.91
N GLY A 732 -9.94 36.23 79.75
CA GLY A 732 -8.69 36.46 80.47
C GLY A 732 -7.87 37.66 79.99
N SER A 733 -8.45 38.85 79.96
CA SER A 733 -7.70 40.12 80.15
C SER A 733 -8.67 41.25 80.47
N PRO A 734 -8.63 41.82 81.69
CA PRO A 734 -9.47 42.95 82.05
C PRO A 734 -8.83 44.28 81.60
N ASP A 735 -9.70 45.11 81.01
CA ASP A 735 -9.76 46.57 81.05
C ASP A 735 -8.51 47.43 80.90
N GLY A 736 -8.58 48.40 79.98
CA GLY A 736 -7.65 49.51 79.98
C GLY A 736 -7.81 50.54 78.86
N ALA A 737 -8.79 51.41 79.01
CA ALA A 737 -8.78 52.82 78.58
C ALA A 737 -8.89 53.17 77.08
N SER A 738 -10.10 53.64 76.75
CA SER A 738 -10.36 54.66 75.74
C SER A 738 -9.84 56.03 76.19
N THR A 739 -8.90 56.59 75.44
CA THR A 739 -8.66 58.02 75.18
C THR A 739 -7.95 58.05 73.82
N SER A 740 -8.09 58.96 72.88
CA SER A 740 -8.87 60.18 72.67
C SER A 740 -8.43 60.63 71.27
N SER A 741 -9.35 61.16 70.46
CA SER A 741 -9.07 61.76 69.16
C SER A 741 -7.93 62.79 69.20
N THR A 742 -7.00 62.72 68.24
CA THR A 742 -6.31 63.91 67.68
C THR A 742 -5.79 63.57 66.27
N SER A 743 -6.41 64.15 65.24
CA SER A 743 -5.74 64.43 63.95
C SER A 743 -4.68 65.52 64.19
N PRO A 744 -3.53 65.50 63.49
CA PRO A 744 -3.44 66.32 62.28
C PRO A 744 -2.58 65.75 61.14
N SER A 745 -2.99 66.18 59.94
CA SER A 745 -2.23 66.45 58.71
C SER A 745 -0.68 66.49 58.75
N GLY A 746 -0.07 65.60 57.96
CA GLY A 746 1.07 65.78 57.00
C GLY A 746 2.43 66.34 57.48
N PRO A 747 3.48 66.40 56.62
CA PRO A 747 3.80 65.71 55.36
C PRO A 747 5.10 64.85 55.46
N GLY A 748 5.52 64.20 54.36
CA GLY A 748 6.82 63.46 54.27
C GLY A 748 8.07 64.35 54.47
N PRO A 749 9.30 63.78 54.50
CA PRO A 749 9.91 63.21 53.28
C PRO A 749 10.89 62.02 53.47
N ARG A 750 11.17 61.40 52.32
CA ARG A 750 12.36 60.65 51.83
C ARG A 750 13.48 60.24 52.81
N SER A 751 13.83 58.95 52.73
CA SER A 751 15.12 58.46 52.18
C SER A 751 14.94 57.04 51.68
#